data_AF-A0A1E7IGW3-F1
#
_entry.id   AF-A0A1E7IGW3-F1
#
_cell.length_a   1.000
_cell.length_b   1.000
_cell.length_c   1.000
_cell.angle_alpha   90.00
_cell.angle_beta   90.00
_cell.angle_gamma   90.00
#
_symmetry.space_group_name_H-M   'P 1'
#
loop_
_entity.id
_entity.type
_entity.pdbx_description
1 polymer ?
#
loop_
_entity_poly.entity_id
_entity_poly.type
_entity_poly.pdbx_seq_one_letter_code
_entity_poly.pdbx_strand_id
1 'polypeptide(L)'
;MKSGEYDVVTLTTDITDHGGSCIVLIMGESNVVFDCDGHTIDGDDIAIDPEHGVTMMHGTGNTIKNCVISDFSDGIYLWDVTDHTITGNTVISNGEGIELGWSDSNTIDDNTVNENYNGIVLSNSNSNTINSNTVCKNTNLDFLIESGTGNSGDENVCDTTSSWNDDGMRSGCTYDCTSGKPDLVITDVRSEDGTICYEIQNIGDATASEGHYTTLFVDDEYQIKEQVDVDLAPKASVERCFDYYTWNCTSSEDAVEVCADYGDFVDESDEENNCLNVTWACAPLGDAIIYHADYGAGIWRMNPDGSENTQLSDHGWFAEYSPDNTKIAFGEYYQSGIWVMNADGDGQVQLTSSGNAPTWSPDGAKIAYHVGGTTVTERRIWVTDVDGSNAQKLSDSPGDFPAWSPDGTKIAYTGELDNDIRLINPDGTGDTQLCAHSIDPAWSPDGTKIAYKSLTDGCIWTMNADGSGKVKISTNAGTDPAWSSDSNKIAYEDVANKMGIWVIGADGTDEHLINQGGHAPDWMSPGIVEKLPDLVITDVWNEEGRICYWIENIGGAMAPGGHCTSLYVDGFYQAEDCVGEDLAPGAGMDRCFEYDWECRPPEDVVLVCANIGGIVPDQVNDIETGTSMGCGTPPMGVGSLFQSFTPSATHLTAVDLQLRAGGEFPAEGYTTTIGIRSGTFDGYVLATATAFVPDPAQSVINFELSPPIEITSGATYLIEWISPEEGGKVLTWLIAEDDPYPGGTAFGCTGTAILDEDFIFTTYATVDQVDESDEENNCIEGVFECAPSGSECVDFEDLSIGAMYYVGDAFTDSGAKITVQPFQWGDGQWTQGGFAEVGNAGDAGGAGNEVLVNNVNLGFDFGSPCGGLSLLFGEYGGNLNIEINGDFRNFEDFAGINGTVVGNVSVTVVNGPDDYRGRLELSGTINSFAIGGQELLIDHICPIGDGGCVIPTDDLYINSDTTLCPGFYDIPDAGADGVIIIGTDDVVLDCNGATINGTGSGYGIYNYGFDNVTVKNGNVMNYRYGIQMRTYADHNVICNNTVTLNTIAGIELFAASYNMIANNTASSNDGWGIYLVMQSDNNI
;
A
#
# COMPACT_ATOMS: atom_id res chain seq x y z
N MET A 1 34.74 -3.04 -21.24
CA MET A 1 33.45 -2.58 -21.81
C MET A 1 33.60 -1.15 -22.35
N LYS A 2 32.68 -0.64 -23.17
CA LYS A 2 32.66 0.79 -23.55
C LYS A 2 31.87 1.57 -22.51
N SER A 3 32.32 2.79 -22.23
CA SER A 3 31.74 3.66 -21.21
C SER A 3 30.30 4.09 -21.51
N GLY A 4 29.43 4.08 -20.48
CA GLY A 4 28.07 4.66 -20.47
C GLY A 4 26.97 3.88 -21.17
N GLU A 5 27.07 2.55 -21.29
CA GLU A 5 26.09 1.73 -22.04
C GLU A 5 25.35 0.64 -21.22
N TYR A 6 25.78 0.28 -19.99
CA TYR A 6 25.23 -0.90 -19.31
C TYR A 6 25.17 -0.74 -17.78
N ASP A 7 24.00 -1.02 -17.20
CA ASP A 7 23.81 -1.15 -15.74
C ASP A 7 24.07 -2.60 -15.28
N VAL A 8 23.74 -3.59 -16.11
CA VAL A 8 23.98 -5.02 -15.86
C VAL A 8 24.63 -5.68 -17.08
N VAL A 9 25.62 -6.52 -16.83
CA VAL A 9 26.42 -7.23 -17.84
C VAL A 9 26.46 -8.70 -17.47
N THR A 10 25.75 -9.52 -18.25
CA THR A 10 25.62 -10.96 -17.98
C THR A 10 26.47 -11.80 -18.91
N LEU A 11 27.24 -12.76 -18.36
CA LEU A 11 27.94 -13.76 -19.16
C LEU A 11 26.95 -14.83 -19.64
N THR A 12 27.03 -15.20 -20.91
CA THR A 12 26.08 -16.16 -21.53
C THR A 12 26.74 -17.48 -21.95
N THR A 13 28.02 -17.66 -21.65
CA THR A 13 28.81 -18.84 -22.03
C THR A 13 30.10 -18.88 -21.24
N ASP A 14 30.62 -20.08 -20.98
CA ASP A 14 31.92 -20.27 -20.36
C ASP A 14 33.07 -19.68 -21.22
N ILE A 15 34.06 -19.13 -20.54
CA ILE A 15 35.35 -18.70 -21.08
C ILE A 15 36.39 -19.70 -20.58
N THR A 16 37.12 -20.36 -21.48
CA THR A 16 38.05 -21.46 -21.14
C THR A 16 39.42 -21.26 -21.79
N ASP A 17 40.48 -21.74 -21.13
CA ASP A 17 41.87 -21.69 -21.61
C ASP A 17 42.30 -20.26 -22.00
N HIS A 18 41.94 -19.28 -21.17
CA HIS A 18 42.18 -17.86 -21.44
C HIS A 18 43.54 -17.38 -20.93
N GLY A 19 44.49 -17.15 -21.84
CA GLY A 19 45.79 -16.57 -21.48
C GLY A 19 45.74 -15.06 -21.25
N GLY A 20 46.39 -14.60 -20.17
CA GLY A 20 46.39 -13.21 -19.71
C GLY A 20 45.10 -12.83 -18.98
N SER A 21 45.04 -11.59 -18.44
CA SER A 21 43.85 -11.13 -17.71
C SER A 21 42.58 -11.18 -18.58
N CYS A 22 41.54 -11.85 -18.10
CA CYS A 22 40.36 -12.17 -18.89
C CYS A 22 39.37 -10.99 -18.94
N ILE A 23 38.80 -10.63 -17.80
CA ILE A 23 37.85 -9.51 -17.69
C ILE A 23 38.53 -8.36 -16.97
N VAL A 24 38.59 -7.20 -17.61
CA VAL A 24 39.13 -5.99 -16.99
C VAL A 24 38.09 -4.87 -17.09
N LEU A 25 37.58 -4.46 -15.92
CA LEU A 25 36.68 -3.34 -15.74
C LEU A 25 37.53 -2.06 -15.63
N ILE A 26 37.91 -1.47 -16.78
CA ILE A 26 38.96 -0.42 -16.88
C ILE A 26 38.44 1.04 -16.87
N MET A 27 37.16 1.33 -17.12
CA MET A 27 36.77 2.68 -17.56
C MET A 27 35.81 3.43 -16.65
N GLY A 28 36.12 3.56 -15.35
CA GLY A 28 35.50 4.58 -14.49
C GLY A 28 33.97 4.57 -14.43
N GLU A 29 33.37 3.43 -14.75
CA GLU A 29 31.94 3.21 -14.61
C GLU A 29 31.67 2.92 -13.15
N SER A 30 30.57 3.47 -12.66
CA SER A 30 30.09 3.21 -11.31
C SER A 30 28.73 2.54 -11.39
N ASN A 31 28.38 1.74 -10.38
CA ASN A 31 27.09 1.06 -10.26
C ASN A 31 26.80 0.02 -11.36
N VAL A 32 27.82 -0.65 -11.87
CA VAL A 32 27.68 -1.72 -12.87
C VAL A 32 27.69 -3.09 -12.20
N VAL A 33 26.71 -3.93 -12.50
CA VAL A 33 26.67 -5.35 -12.09
C VAL A 33 27.25 -6.22 -13.19
N PHE A 34 28.34 -6.93 -12.90
CA PHE A 34 28.87 -8.00 -13.72
C PHE A 34 28.43 -9.35 -13.15
N ASP A 35 27.47 -9.99 -13.82
CA ASP A 35 26.87 -11.25 -13.40
C ASP A 35 27.33 -12.37 -14.35
N CYS A 36 27.95 -13.42 -13.84
CA CYS A 36 28.35 -14.54 -14.69
C CYS A 36 27.22 -15.54 -14.95
N ASP A 37 26.07 -15.44 -14.27
CA ASP A 37 24.95 -16.38 -14.40
C ASP A 37 25.40 -17.84 -14.23
N GLY A 38 26.32 -18.09 -13.28
CA GLY A 38 26.89 -19.40 -12.99
C GLY A 38 27.94 -19.90 -13.98
N HIS A 39 28.29 -19.13 -15.02
CA HIS A 39 29.27 -19.53 -16.04
C HIS A 39 30.72 -19.44 -15.53
N THR A 40 31.59 -20.22 -16.17
CA THR A 40 33.01 -20.34 -15.81
C THR A 40 33.90 -19.34 -16.56
N ILE A 41 34.89 -18.77 -15.86
CA ILE A 41 36.02 -18.02 -16.39
C ILE A 41 37.30 -18.76 -15.99
N ASP A 42 37.92 -19.42 -16.96
CA ASP A 42 39.02 -20.36 -16.76
C ASP A 42 40.29 -19.94 -17.51
N GLY A 43 41.39 -19.85 -16.79
CA GLY A 43 42.72 -19.42 -17.26
C GLY A 43 43.48 -20.49 -18.03
N ASP A 44 44.72 -20.20 -18.43
CA ASP A 44 45.54 -21.11 -19.26
C ASP A 44 46.59 -21.93 -18.47
N ASP A 45 46.56 -21.86 -17.13
CA ASP A 45 47.49 -22.58 -16.23
C ASP A 45 48.98 -22.15 -16.38
N ILE A 46 49.28 -21.08 -17.13
CA ILE A 46 50.66 -20.67 -17.45
C ILE A 46 51.13 -19.48 -16.58
N ALA A 47 51.95 -19.78 -15.56
CA ALA A 47 52.56 -18.77 -14.69
C ALA A 47 53.66 -17.90 -15.36
N ILE A 48 53.30 -16.99 -16.27
CA ILE A 48 54.21 -15.99 -16.83
C ILE A 48 53.56 -14.59 -16.75
N ASP A 49 53.90 -13.82 -15.70
CA ASP A 49 53.32 -12.51 -15.30
C ASP A 49 51.93 -12.59 -14.62
N PRO A 50 51.52 -11.62 -13.78
CA PRO A 50 50.24 -11.73 -13.06
C PRO A 50 49.08 -11.65 -14.05
N GLU A 51 48.33 -12.74 -14.12
CA GLU A 51 47.12 -12.88 -14.91
C GLU A 51 45.93 -12.93 -13.96
N HIS A 52 44.87 -12.20 -14.29
CA HIS A 52 43.72 -12.03 -13.41
C HIS A 52 42.45 -12.51 -14.09
N GLY A 53 41.60 -13.27 -13.39
CA GLY A 53 40.30 -13.69 -13.93
C GLY A 53 39.41 -12.48 -14.18
N VAL A 54 39.05 -11.78 -13.10
CA VAL A 54 38.31 -10.53 -13.13
C VAL A 54 39.09 -9.44 -12.40
N THR A 55 39.30 -8.30 -13.05
CA THR A 55 40.03 -7.17 -12.50
C THR A 55 39.18 -5.91 -12.45
N MET A 56 39.17 -5.25 -11.30
CA MET A 56 38.61 -3.92 -11.10
C MET A 56 39.72 -2.88 -10.96
N MET A 57 39.70 -1.89 -11.85
CA MET A 57 40.58 -0.72 -11.80
C MET A 57 39.74 0.52 -12.10
N HIS A 58 39.53 1.35 -11.08
CA HIS A 58 38.68 2.56 -11.09
C HIS A 58 37.16 2.30 -11.10
N GLY A 59 36.37 3.32 -10.71
CA GLY A 59 34.91 3.22 -10.52
C GLY A 59 34.52 3.17 -9.03
N THR A 60 33.21 3.18 -8.74
CA THR A 60 32.60 2.97 -7.39
C THR A 60 31.26 2.24 -7.56
N GLY A 61 30.71 1.58 -6.55
CA GLY A 61 29.40 0.91 -6.58
C GLY A 61 29.27 -0.31 -7.50
N ASN A 62 30.34 -0.78 -8.14
CA ASN A 62 30.27 -1.96 -9.04
C ASN A 62 30.17 -3.29 -8.27
N THR A 63 29.46 -4.26 -8.85
CA THR A 63 29.26 -5.61 -8.29
C THR A 63 29.80 -6.70 -9.21
N ILE A 64 30.48 -7.71 -8.66
CA ILE A 64 30.78 -8.98 -9.35
C ILE A 64 29.98 -10.10 -8.67
N LYS A 65 29.19 -10.86 -9.43
CA LYS A 65 28.42 -11.98 -8.86
C LYS A 65 28.26 -13.21 -9.73
N ASN A 66 27.97 -14.33 -9.07
CA ASN A 66 27.64 -15.62 -9.67
C ASN A 66 28.70 -16.18 -10.63
N CYS A 67 29.98 -15.85 -10.44
CA CYS A 67 31.08 -16.31 -11.30
C CYS A 67 31.80 -17.54 -10.75
N VAL A 68 32.14 -18.49 -11.62
CA VAL A 68 33.09 -19.58 -11.32
C VAL A 68 34.44 -19.24 -11.94
N ILE A 69 35.49 -18.97 -11.14
CA ILE A 69 36.78 -18.45 -11.63
C ILE A 69 37.94 -19.37 -11.26
N SER A 70 38.73 -19.82 -12.24
CA SER A 70 39.83 -20.76 -12.04
C SER A 70 41.09 -20.51 -12.89
N ASP A 71 42.21 -21.06 -12.43
CA ASP A 71 43.49 -21.18 -13.15
C ASP A 71 44.17 -19.84 -13.52
N PHE A 72 44.02 -18.80 -12.68
CA PHE A 72 44.69 -17.50 -12.78
C PHE A 72 45.76 -17.26 -11.69
N SER A 73 46.59 -16.23 -11.85
CA SER A 73 47.45 -15.73 -10.75
C SER A 73 46.59 -15.18 -9.62
N ASP A 74 45.59 -14.37 -9.97
CA ASP A 74 44.60 -13.85 -9.03
C ASP A 74 43.20 -14.09 -9.63
N GLY A 75 42.31 -14.76 -8.92
CA GLY A 75 40.96 -15.01 -9.41
C GLY A 75 40.20 -13.70 -9.62
N ILE A 76 40.02 -12.95 -8.53
CA ILE A 76 39.47 -11.59 -8.55
C ILE A 76 40.50 -10.61 -7.97
N TYR A 77 40.77 -9.52 -8.70
CA TYR A 77 41.80 -8.55 -8.36
C TYR A 77 41.27 -7.12 -8.32
N LEU A 78 41.38 -6.46 -7.16
CA LEU A 78 41.00 -5.07 -6.94
C LEU A 78 42.24 -4.22 -6.69
N TRP A 79 42.42 -3.13 -7.46
CA TRP A 79 43.56 -2.23 -7.30
C TRP A 79 43.17 -0.76 -7.24
N ASP A 80 43.42 -0.10 -6.10
CA ASP A 80 43.20 1.34 -5.89
C ASP A 80 41.74 1.75 -6.15
N VAL A 81 40.80 1.00 -5.55
CA VAL A 81 39.34 1.16 -5.72
C VAL A 81 38.57 1.11 -4.40
N THR A 82 37.37 1.69 -4.39
CA THR A 82 36.51 1.78 -3.19
C THR A 82 35.04 1.57 -3.54
N ASP A 83 34.24 1.15 -2.56
CA ASP A 83 32.78 1.02 -2.67
C ASP A 83 32.33 -0.05 -3.67
N HIS A 84 33.00 -1.21 -3.74
CA HIS A 84 32.61 -2.33 -4.60
C HIS A 84 32.09 -3.52 -3.83
N THR A 85 31.25 -4.34 -4.49
CA THR A 85 30.69 -5.57 -3.92
C THR A 85 31.15 -6.80 -4.71
N ILE A 86 31.62 -7.83 -4.01
CA ILE A 86 31.92 -9.14 -4.57
C ILE A 86 31.03 -10.15 -3.84
N THR A 87 30.11 -10.81 -4.53
CA THR A 87 29.14 -11.71 -3.88
C THR A 87 28.69 -12.91 -4.71
N GLY A 88 28.44 -14.05 -4.08
CA GLY A 88 27.95 -15.26 -4.73
C GLY A 88 28.95 -15.90 -5.70
N ASN A 89 30.25 -15.64 -5.56
CA ASN A 89 31.27 -16.16 -6.50
C ASN A 89 31.95 -17.43 -5.97
N THR A 90 32.29 -18.34 -6.88
CA THR A 90 33.13 -19.51 -6.63
C THR A 90 34.52 -19.31 -7.25
N VAL A 91 35.55 -19.11 -6.43
CA VAL A 91 36.92 -18.80 -6.88
C VAL A 91 37.88 -19.89 -6.42
N ILE A 92 38.39 -20.68 -7.38
CA ILE A 92 39.12 -21.93 -7.09
C ILE A 92 40.37 -22.13 -7.93
N SER A 93 41.38 -22.83 -7.41
CA SER A 93 42.61 -23.20 -8.14
C SER A 93 43.46 -22.03 -8.67
N ASN A 94 43.35 -20.85 -8.07
CA ASN A 94 44.17 -19.68 -8.41
C ASN A 94 45.41 -19.56 -7.51
N GLY A 95 46.32 -18.63 -7.84
CA GLY A 95 47.34 -18.16 -6.90
C GLY A 95 46.67 -17.50 -5.70
N GLU A 96 46.23 -16.26 -5.85
CA GLU A 96 45.34 -15.61 -4.89
C GLU A 96 43.88 -15.81 -5.33
N GLY A 97 42.99 -16.16 -4.41
CA GLY A 97 41.56 -16.25 -4.71
C GLY A 97 41.00 -14.85 -5.00
N ILE A 98 40.92 -14.03 -3.96
CA ILE A 98 40.51 -12.63 -4.05
C ILE A 98 41.60 -11.75 -3.43
N GLU A 99 42.17 -10.82 -4.19
CA GLU A 99 43.19 -9.88 -3.71
C GLU A 99 42.71 -8.42 -3.81
N LEU A 100 42.83 -7.68 -2.70
CA LEU A 100 42.59 -6.25 -2.59
C LEU A 100 43.89 -5.50 -2.32
N GLY A 101 44.40 -4.78 -3.32
CA GLY A 101 45.59 -3.92 -3.21
C GLY A 101 45.25 -2.42 -3.19
N TRP A 102 45.58 -1.71 -2.10
CA TRP A 102 45.26 -0.28 -1.90
C TRP A 102 43.77 0.05 -2.08
N SER A 103 42.89 -0.90 -1.76
CA SER A 103 41.45 -0.79 -2.01
C SER A 103 40.69 -0.70 -0.70
N ASP A 104 40.02 0.42 -0.46
CA ASP A 104 39.39 0.74 0.82
C ASP A 104 37.86 0.64 0.73
N SER A 105 37.17 0.29 1.81
CA SER A 105 35.69 0.37 1.88
C SER A 105 34.95 -0.42 0.79
N ASN A 106 35.33 -1.67 0.57
CA ASN A 106 34.64 -2.63 -0.30
C ASN A 106 33.97 -3.73 0.54
N THR A 107 32.96 -4.38 -0.03
CA THR A 107 32.21 -5.49 0.57
C THR A 107 32.50 -6.80 -0.16
N ILE A 108 32.87 -7.84 0.58
CA ILE A 108 33.09 -9.19 0.08
C ILE A 108 32.17 -10.12 0.88
N ASP A 109 31.12 -10.62 0.25
CA ASP A 109 30.01 -11.25 0.96
C ASP A 109 29.55 -12.52 0.27
N ASP A 110 29.34 -13.61 0.99
CA ASP A 110 28.84 -14.89 0.43
C ASP A 110 29.65 -15.42 -0.78
N ASN A 111 30.98 -15.53 -0.64
CA ASN A 111 31.83 -16.14 -1.67
C ASN A 111 32.46 -17.45 -1.21
N THR A 112 32.59 -18.40 -2.14
CA THR A 112 33.33 -19.65 -1.95
C THR A 112 34.74 -19.52 -2.55
N VAL A 113 35.76 -19.34 -1.72
CA VAL A 113 37.15 -19.08 -2.12
C VAL A 113 38.07 -20.22 -1.66
N ASN A 114 38.05 -21.32 -2.42
CA ASN A 114 38.63 -22.59 -2.01
C ASN A 114 39.78 -23.06 -2.92
N GLU A 115 40.68 -23.90 -2.40
CA GLU A 115 41.70 -24.58 -3.21
C GLU A 115 42.67 -23.64 -3.98
N ASN A 116 42.84 -22.40 -3.52
CA ASN A 116 43.82 -21.44 -4.06
C ASN A 116 45.18 -21.55 -3.33
N TYR A 117 46.20 -20.77 -3.73
CA TYR A 117 47.43 -20.62 -2.93
C TYR A 117 47.17 -19.82 -1.65
N ASN A 118 46.63 -18.59 -1.71
CA ASN A 118 45.89 -18.00 -0.60
C ASN A 118 44.43 -17.72 -0.99
N GLY A 119 43.54 -17.69 0.01
CA GLY A 119 42.12 -17.42 -0.20
C GLY A 119 41.84 -15.94 -0.46
N ILE A 120 41.64 -15.17 0.60
CA ILE A 120 41.38 -13.71 0.54
C ILE A 120 42.57 -12.94 1.11
N VAL A 121 43.10 -12.00 0.32
CA VAL A 121 44.33 -11.24 0.61
C VAL A 121 44.08 -9.74 0.59
N LEU A 122 44.52 -9.04 1.65
CA LEU A 122 44.41 -7.58 1.78
C LEU A 122 45.80 -6.94 1.93
N SER A 123 46.11 -6.04 1.00
CA SER A 123 47.41 -5.39 0.84
C SER A 123 47.29 -3.87 0.78
N ASN A 124 47.56 -3.18 1.90
CA ASN A 124 47.38 -1.73 2.11
C ASN A 124 45.92 -1.26 1.97
N SER A 125 44.98 -2.11 2.36
CA SER A 125 43.53 -1.95 2.14
C SER A 125 42.81 -1.81 3.49
N ASN A 126 41.96 -0.80 3.63
CA ASN A 126 41.36 -0.38 4.91
C ASN A 126 39.83 -0.40 4.86
N SER A 127 39.22 -0.60 6.03
CA SER A 127 37.77 -0.43 6.19
C SER A 127 36.89 -1.25 5.24
N ASN A 128 37.38 -2.41 4.78
CA ASN A 128 36.58 -3.35 4.00
C ASN A 128 35.74 -4.25 4.92
N THR A 129 34.57 -4.67 4.45
CA THR A 129 33.64 -5.59 5.12
C THR A 129 33.70 -6.95 4.44
N ILE A 130 33.96 -8.02 5.18
CA ILE A 130 34.12 -9.37 4.62
C ILE A 130 33.27 -10.35 5.42
N ASN A 131 32.09 -10.70 4.93
CA ASN A 131 31.08 -11.45 5.69
C ASN A 131 30.70 -12.76 5.00
N SER A 132 30.37 -13.78 5.79
CA SER A 132 29.72 -15.01 5.30
C SER A 132 30.47 -15.73 4.16
N ASN A 133 31.80 -15.58 4.07
CA ASN A 133 32.59 -16.23 3.03
C ASN A 133 33.11 -17.60 3.48
N THR A 134 33.06 -18.59 2.58
CA THR A 134 33.70 -19.89 2.78
C THR A 134 35.10 -19.90 2.17
N VAL A 135 36.13 -19.83 3.00
CA VAL A 135 37.54 -19.71 2.56
C VAL A 135 38.36 -20.85 3.14
N CYS A 136 38.39 -21.98 2.42
CA CYS A 136 38.92 -23.24 2.92
C CYS A 136 39.81 -23.98 1.90
N LYS A 137 40.64 -24.89 2.42
CA LYS A 137 41.53 -25.76 1.61
C LYS A 137 42.54 -24.98 0.76
N ASN A 138 42.80 -23.71 1.08
CA ASN A 138 43.85 -22.94 0.45
C ASN A 138 45.22 -23.44 0.93
N THR A 139 46.22 -23.48 0.05
CA THR A 139 47.46 -24.23 0.31
C THR A 139 48.46 -23.49 1.22
N ASN A 140 48.30 -22.17 1.41
CA ASN A 140 49.12 -21.36 2.30
C ASN A 140 48.32 -20.73 3.45
N LEU A 141 47.41 -19.80 3.15
CA LEU A 141 46.53 -19.14 4.12
C LEU A 141 45.15 -18.92 3.52
N ASP A 142 44.10 -19.13 4.30
CA ASP A 142 42.72 -18.78 3.93
C ASP A 142 42.53 -17.26 3.94
N PHE A 143 42.93 -16.59 5.03
CA PHE A 143 42.93 -15.13 5.11
C PHE A 143 44.33 -14.57 5.38
N LEU A 144 44.73 -13.58 4.59
CA LEU A 144 46.00 -12.88 4.76
C LEU A 144 45.78 -11.35 4.71
N ILE A 145 45.88 -10.69 5.87
CA ILE A 145 46.07 -9.23 5.91
C ILE A 145 47.58 -8.94 5.95
N GLU A 146 48.15 -8.56 4.80
CA GLU A 146 49.55 -8.13 4.72
C GLU A 146 49.73 -6.74 5.35
N SER A 147 48.80 -5.83 5.07
CA SER A 147 48.78 -4.45 5.59
C SER A 147 47.41 -3.81 5.38
N GLY A 148 47.02 -2.89 6.27
CA GLY A 148 45.68 -2.31 6.28
C GLY A 148 45.08 -2.28 7.68
N THR A 149 44.10 -1.40 7.92
CA THR A 149 43.45 -1.25 9.23
C THR A 149 41.94 -1.03 9.08
N GLY A 150 41.18 -1.40 10.11
CA GLY A 150 39.74 -1.16 10.14
C GLY A 150 38.91 -2.11 9.27
N ASN A 151 39.52 -3.12 8.65
CA ASN A 151 38.77 -4.19 8.01
C ASN A 151 38.06 -5.03 9.08
N SER A 152 36.81 -5.39 8.81
CA SER A 152 35.94 -6.16 9.69
C SER A 152 35.20 -7.22 8.88
N GLY A 153 34.65 -8.19 9.58
CA GLY A 153 33.90 -9.25 8.96
C GLY A 153 33.25 -10.13 10.02
N ASP A 154 32.18 -10.85 9.70
CA ASP A 154 31.56 -11.88 10.54
C ASP A 154 31.17 -13.12 9.70
N GLU A 155 30.81 -14.22 10.38
CA GLU A 155 30.27 -15.44 9.77
C GLU A 155 31.14 -16.13 8.70
N ASN A 156 32.44 -15.83 8.63
CA ASN A 156 33.33 -16.50 7.68
C ASN A 156 33.72 -17.91 8.17
N VAL A 157 34.02 -18.79 7.21
CA VAL A 157 34.55 -20.15 7.44
C VAL A 157 36.02 -20.19 7.02
N CYS A 158 36.95 -20.47 7.95
CA CYS A 158 38.36 -20.64 7.62
C CYS A 158 39.14 -21.37 8.73
N ASP A 159 40.32 -21.96 8.43
CA ASP A 159 41.16 -22.62 9.45
C ASP A 159 42.62 -22.13 9.49
N THR A 160 43.06 -21.36 8.49
CA THR A 160 44.42 -20.82 8.41
C THR A 160 44.44 -19.30 8.13
N THR A 161 44.55 -18.48 9.19
CA THR A 161 44.58 -17.02 9.05
C THR A 161 45.89 -16.35 9.46
N SER A 162 46.16 -15.19 8.87
CA SER A 162 47.20 -14.27 9.30
C SER A 162 46.63 -12.85 9.43
N SER A 163 46.63 -12.34 10.66
CA SER A 163 46.16 -10.99 10.99
C SER A 163 44.68 -10.72 10.69
N TRP A 164 43.84 -11.76 10.58
CA TRP A 164 42.39 -11.70 10.39
C TRP A 164 41.61 -12.18 11.62
N ASN A 165 40.46 -11.56 11.90
CA ASN A 165 39.53 -11.95 12.95
C ASN A 165 38.08 -11.45 12.72
N ASP A 166 37.10 -12.35 12.88
CA ASP A 166 35.67 -12.09 12.63
C ASP A 166 34.92 -11.28 13.72
N ASP A 167 35.54 -10.93 14.85
CA ASP A 167 34.79 -10.28 15.94
C ASP A 167 35.66 -9.49 16.92
N GLY A 168 36.94 -9.28 16.58
CA GLY A 168 37.86 -8.61 17.49
C GLY A 168 38.37 -9.47 18.67
N MET A 169 37.89 -10.72 18.87
CA MET A 169 38.14 -11.48 20.11
C MET A 169 39.30 -12.48 20.04
N ARG A 170 39.79 -12.89 18.85
CA ARG A 170 41.09 -13.58 18.60
C ARG A 170 41.27 -13.83 17.09
N SER A 171 42.49 -14.14 16.64
CA SER A 171 42.76 -14.51 15.25
C SER A 171 42.00 -15.78 14.83
N GLY A 172 41.34 -15.75 13.67
CA GLY A 172 40.53 -16.86 13.14
C GLY A 172 39.17 -16.39 12.63
N CYS A 173 38.43 -17.28 11.96
CA CYS A 173 37.06 -17.00 11.53
C CYS A 173 36.04 -17.55 12.54
N THR A 174 34.77 -17.21 12.33
CA THR A 174 33.61 -17.63 13.12
C THR A 174 33.47 -19.15 13.11
N TYR A 175 33.68 -19.77 11.94
CA TYR A 175 33.59 -21.20 11.73
C TYR A 175 34.93 -21.78 11.23
N ASP A 176 35.23 -23.05 11.58
CA ASP A 176 36.45 -23.73 11.13
C ASP A 176 36.19 -24.65 9.92
N CYS A 177 37.19 -24.85 9.06
CA CYS A 177 37.07 -25.75 7.89
C CYS A 177 37.00 -27.25 8.24
N THR A 178 36.96 -27.63 9.53
CA THR A 178 36.98 -29.02 10.00
C THR A 178 35.66 -29.50 10.59
N SER A 179 34.77 -28.58 10.96
CA SER A 179 33.38 -28.86 11.25
C SER A 179 32.62 -28.67 9.97
N GLY A 180 32.67 -29.68 9.11
CA GLY A 180 31.54 -29.79 8.21
C GLY A 180 30.28 -29.83 9.06
N LYS A 181 29.26 -29.09 8.68
CA LYS A 181 27.93 -29.22 9.28
C LYS A 181 27.04 -29.94 8.26
N PRO A 182 26.12 -30.81 8.71
CA PRO A 182 25.02 -31.19 7.84
C PRO A 182 24.18 -29.96 7.47
N ASP A 183 23.42 -30.09 6.39
CA ASP A 183 22.52 -29.05 5.89
C ASP A 183 21.35 -29.76 5.21
N LEU A 184 20.20 -29.78 5.85
CA LEU A 184 19.09 -30.68 5.57
C LEU A 184 17.98 -29.93 4.85
N VAL A 185 18.01 -30.02 3.53
CA VAL A 185 17.00 -29.37 2.70
C VAL A 185 15.93 -30.38 2.29
N ILE A 186 14.66 -29.96 2.37
CA ILE A 186 13.58 -30.66 1.69
C ILE A 186 13.61 -30.27 0.21
N THR A 187 13.84 -31.25 -0.66
CA THR A 187 14.10 -31.03 -2.10
C THR A 187 12.90 -31.37 -2.99
N ASP A 188 11.94 -32.13 -2.47
CA ASP A 188 10.72 -32.50 -3.17
C ASP A 188 9.62 -32.78 -2.14
N VAL A 189 8.39 -32.37 -2.44
CA VAL A 189 7.17 -32.67 -1.67
C VAL A 189 6.07 -33.00 -2.68
N ARG A 190 5.40 -34.15 -2.49
CA ARG A 190 4.39 -34.66 -3.41
C ARG A 190 3.34 -35.52 -2.71
N SER A 191 2.19 -35.68 -3.35
CA SER A 191 1.11 -36.57 -2.90
C SER A 191 1.10 -37.88 -3.68
N GLU A 192 1.08 -39.01 -2.97
CA GLU A 192 0.92 -40.36 -3.53
C GLU A 192 -0.28 -41.05 -2.86
N ASP A 193 -1.36 -41.26 -3.62
CA ASP A 193 -2.59 -41.93 -3.15
C ASP A 193 -3.19 -41.33 -1.84
N GLY A 194 -3.05 -40.02 -1.63
CA GLY A 194 -3.55 -39.32 -0.43
C GLY A 194 -2.58 -39.33 0.76
N THR A 195 -1.35 -39.80 0.57
CA THR A 195 -0.26 -39.69 1.54
C THR A 195 0.78 -38.68 1.04
N ILE A 196 1.23 -37.78 1.91
CA ILE A 196 2.27 -36.81 1.58
C ILE A 196 3.64 -37.48 1.74
N CYS A 197 4.42 -37.44 0.67
CA CYS A 197 5.78 -37.94 0.59
C CYS A 197 6.74 -36.80 0.28
N TYR A 198 7.98 -36.93 0.73
CA TYR A 198 9.02 -35.92 0.59
C TYR A 198 10.39 -36.56 0.37
N GLU A 199 11.31 -35.79 -0.22
CA GLU A 199 12.74 -36.11 -0.31
C GLU A 199 13.55 -35.13 0.53
N ILE A 200 14.19 -35.63 1.59
CA ILE A 200 15.16 -34.87 2.39
C ILE A 200 16.57 -35.15 1.89
N GLN A 201 17.36 -34.11 1.68
CA GLN A 201 18.74 -34.20 1.23
C GLN A 201 19.67 -33.48 2.20
N ASN A 202 20.79 -34.12 2.54
CA ASN A 202 21.87 -33.43 3.22
C ASN A 202 22.81 -32.79 2.17
N ILE A 203 22.71 -31.48 1.95
CA ILE A 203 23.58 -30.72 1.03
C ILE A 203 24.91 -30.29 1.69
N GLY A 204 24.97 -30.39 3.01
CA GLY A 204 26.11 -30.05 3.84
C GLY A 204 27.26 -31.05 3.71
N ASP A 205 28.38 -30.73 4.33
CA ASP A 205 29.65 -31.46 4.19
C ASP A 205 29.97 -32.35 5.40
N ALA A 206 29.07 -32.43 6.40
CA ALA A 206 29.05 -33.48 7.42
C ALA A 206 27.79 -34.34 7.43
N THR A 207 27.81 -35.43 8.20
CA THR A 207 26.69 -36.39 8.29
C THR A 207 25.67 -35.97 9.34
N ALA A 208 24.40 -35.83 8.95
CA ALA A 208 23.29 -35.73 9.90
C ALA A 208 23.00 -37.12 10.48
N SER A 209 22.96 -37.22 11.81
CA SER A 209 22.72 -38.49 12.50
C SER A 209 21.23 -38.85 12.47
N GLU A 210 20.91 -40.14 12.36
CA GLU A 210 19.53 -40.61 12.53
C GLU A 210 18.93 -40.11 13.86
N GLY A 211 17.65 -39.74 13.87
CA GLY A 211 16.96 -39.33 15.10
C GLY A 211 16.34 -37.95 15.14
N HIS A 212 16.69 -37.07 14.20
CA HIS A 212 15.97 -35.84 13.90
C HIS A 212 14.57 -36.11 13.30
N TYR A 213 13.75 -35.06 13.27
CA TYR A 213 12.35 -35.13 12.84
C TYR A 213 12.10 -34.25 11.64
N THR A 214 11.32 -34.76 10.70
CA THR A 214 10.64 -33.94 9.70
C THR A 214 9.21 -33.66 10.16
N THR A 215 8.71 -32.45 9.93
CA THR A 215 7.36 -32.04 10.31
C THR A 215 6.55 -31.65 9.08
N LEU A 216 5.26 -31.95 9.12
CA LEU A 216 4.27 -31.58 8.12
C LEU A 216 3.33 -30.52 8.69
N PHE A 217 3.17 -29.45 7.93
CA PHE A 217 2.12 -28.44 8.10
C PHE A 217 1.24 -28.42 6.84
N VAL A 218 -0.06 -28.20 7.05
CA VAL A 218 -1.03 -27.97 5.98
C VAL A 218 -1.83 -26.74 6.38
N ASP A 219 -1.85 -25.72 5.52
CA ASP A 219 -2.48 -24.42 5.76
C ASP A 219 -2.00 -23.78 7.08
N ASP A 220 -0.69 -23.77 7.31
CA ASP A 220 0.00 -23.31 8.53
C ASP A 220 -0.41 -24.05 9.83
N GLU A 221 -1.20 -25.11 9.73
CA GLU A 221 -1.54 -25.97 10.86
C GLU A 221 -0.62 -27.19 10.96
N TYR A 222 0.00 -27.38 12.13
CA TYR A 222 0.79 -28.57 12.44
C TYR A 222 -0.08 -29.84 12.33
N GLN A 223 0.35 -30.77 11.47
CA GLN A 223 -0.35 -32.04 11.29
C GLN A 223 0.34 -33.18 12.05
N ILE A 224 1.61 -33.44 11.72
CA ILE A 224 2.37 -34.56 12.27
C ILE A 224 3.87 -34.32 12.12
N LYS A 225 4.68 -35.04 12.92
CA LYS A 225 6.11 -35.17 12.69
C LYS A 225 6.53 -36.63 12.73
N GLU A 226 7.52 -36.97 11.91
CA GLU A 226 8.08 -38.32 11.81
C GLU A 226 9.59 -38.29 11.92
N GLN A 227 10.15 -39.35 12.49
CA GLN A 227 11.58 -39.46 12.75
C GLN A 227 12.28 -40.01 11.52
N VAL A 228 13.35 -39.37 11.07
CA VAL A 228 14.23 -39.92 10.04
C VAL A 228 15.18 -40.92 10.70
N ASP A 229 15.02 -42.19 10.32
CA ASP A 229 15.63 -43.37 10.93
C ASP A 229 16.91 -43.85 10.22
N VAL A 230 17.57 -42.95 9.49
CA VAL A 230 18.83 -43.20 8.78
C VAL A 230 19.78 -42.02 8.91
N ASP A 231 21.08 -42.32 9.00
CA ASP A 231 22.13 -41.30 8.87
C ASP A 231 22.17 -40.77 7.43
N LEU A 232 22.16 -39.45 7.27
CA LEU A 232 22.30 -38.79 5.96
C LEU A 232 23.73 -38.29 5.81
N ALA A 233 24.54 -39.00 5.03
CA ALA A 233 25.89 -38.56 4.66
C ALA A 233 25.84 -37.34 3.72
N PRO A 234 26.93 -36.57 3.57
CA PRO A 234 27.00 -35.47 2.60
C PRO A 234 26.53 -35.88 1.21
N LYS A 235 25.63 -35.08 0.64
CA LYS A 235 24.94 -35.27 -0.66
C LYS A 235 24.01 -36.46 -0.74
N ALA A 236 23.76 -37.18 0.36
CA ALA A 236 22.79 -38.27 0.38
C ALA A 236 21.37 -37.70 0.51
N SER A 237 20.44 -38.29 -0.23
CA SER A 237 19.01 -38.03 -0.08
C SER A 237 18.28 -39.29 0.35
N VAL A 238 17.14 -39.10 1.00
CA VAL A 238 16.23 -40.20 1.31
C VAL A 238 14.77 -39.77 1.14
N GLU A 239 13.99 -40.65 0.53
CA GLU A 239 12.56 -40.49 0.39
C GLU A 239 11.81 -41.05 1.60
N ARG A 240 10.79 -40.34 2.06
CA ARG A 240 9.93 -40.70 3.18
C ARG A 240 8.49 -40.25 2.90
N CYS A 241 7.55 -40.82 3.64
CA CYS A 241 6.14 -40.47 3.57
C CYS A 241 5.58 -40.40 4.99
N PHE A 242 4.63 -39.49 5.23
CA PHE A 242 3.92 -39.40 6.50
C PHE A 242 2.84 -40.49 6.57
N ASP A 243 3.26 -41.74 6.83
CA ASP A 243 2.42 -42.94 6.76
C ASP A 243 1.20 -42.91 7.71
N TYR A 244 1.24 -42.05 8.74
CA TYR A 244 0.16 -41.90 9.72
C TYR A 244 -0.74 -40.67 9.48
N TYR A 245 -0.52 -39.95 8.38
CA TYR A 245 -1.36 -38.84 7.95
C TYR A 245 -2.00 -39.17 6.58
N THR A 246 -3.28 -38.83 6.45
CA THR A 246 -3.99 -38.91 5.17
C THR A 246 -4.37 -37.50 4.80
N TRP A 247 -3.79 -37.01 3.73
CA TRP A 247 -4.06 -35.68 3.20
C TRP A 247 -5.39 -35.69 2.46
N ASN A 248 -6.26 -34.76 2.85
CA ASN A 248 -7.51 -34.44 2.20
C ASN A 248 -7.53 -32.93 1.98
N CYS A 249 -7.89 -32.49 0.78
CA CYS A 249 -8.04 -31.07 0.47
C CYS A 249 -9.02 -30.39 1.43
N THR A 250 -8.58 -29.31 2.06
CA THR A 250 -9.38 -28.49 2.99
C THR A 250 -9.94 -27.24 2.33
N SER A 251 -9.36 -26.79 1.21
CA SER A 251 -9.79 -25.57 0.51
C SER A 251 -9.68 -25.67 -1.03
N SER A 252 -9.81 -24.55 -1.76
CA SER A 252 -9.52 -24.48 -3.20
C SER A 252 -8.03 -24.67 -3.50
N GLU A 253 -7.16 -24.37 -2.55
CA GLU A 253 -5.72 -24.64 -2.58
C GLU A 253 -5.24 -24.97 -1.16
N ASP A 254 -4.38 -25.97 -1.00
CA ASP A 254 -3.74 -26.23 0.29
C ASP A 254 -2.27 -25.80 0.20
N ALA A 255 -1.80 -25.05 1.20
CA ALA A 255 -0.38 -24.79 1.39
C ALA A 255 0.25 -25.93 2.17
N VAL A 256 1.08 -26.75 1.51
CA VAL A 256 1.74 -27.89 2.13
C VAL A 256 3.20 -27.55 2.39
N GLU A 257 3.56 -27.46 3.67
CA GLU A 257 4.92 -27.21 4.10
C GLU A 257 5.50 -28.45 4.79
N VAL A 258 6.68 -28.87 4.34
CA VAL A 258 7.46 -29.91 5.00
C VAL A 258 8.79 -29.31 5.42
N CYS A 259 9.09 -29.42 6.71
CA CYS A 259 10.34 -28.94 7.30
C CYS A 259 11.21 -30.11 7.75
N ALA A 260 12.48 -30.08 7.36
CA ALA A 260 13.53 -30.84 7.99
C ALA A 260 13.85 -30.30 9.39
N ASP A 261 14.57 -31.10 10.16
CA ASP A 261 15.09 -30.81 11.51
C ASP A 261 14.22 -29.98 12.46
N TYR A 262 12.93 -30.31 12.57
CA TYR A 262 12.01 -29.53 13.39
C TYR A 262 12.43 -29.47 14.87
N GLY A 263 12.82 -28.27 15.33
CA GLY A 263 13.25 -27.97 16.69
C GLY A 263 14.76 -27.93 16.90
N ASP A 264 15.53 -27.74 15.82
CA ASP A 264 16.98 -27.53 15.77
C ASP A 264 17.73 -28.64 16.53
N PHE A 265 17.42 -29.89 16.19
CA PHE A 265 18.03 -31.06 16.81
C PHE A 265 19.41 -31.37 16.24
N VAL A 266 19.65 -30.95 15.01
CA VAL A 266 20.91 -30.99 14.28
C VAL A 266 21.44 -29.55 14.20
N ASP A 267 22.75 -29.38 14.35
CA ASP A 267 23.41 -28.08 14.23
C ASP A 267 23.89 -27.96 12.77
N GLU A 268 23.20 -27.15 11.99
CA GLU A 268 23.28 -27.12 10.52
C GLU A 268 24.17 -25.97 10.02
N SER A 269 24.68 -26.07 8.78
CA SER A 269 25.41 -24.94 8.17
C SER A 269 24.51 -23.78 7.82
N ASP A 270 23.25 -24.08 7.49
CA ASP A 270 22.18 -23.13 7.20
C ASP A 270 20.94 -23.66 7.92
N GLU A 271 20.45 -22.90 8.89
CA GLU A 271 19.26 -23.28 9.69
C GLU A 271 17.96 -22.77 9.03
N GLU A 272 18.05 -21.95 7.98
CA GLU A 272 16.91 -21.25 7.37
C GLU A 272 16.34 -21.98 6.14
N ASN A 273 17.10 -22.89 5.54
CA ASN A 273 16.73 -23.58 4.30
C ASN A 273 16.03 -24.95 4.49
N ASN A 274 15.62 -25.25 5.72
CA ASN A 274 15.13 -26.56 6.13
C ASN A 274 13.71 -26.88 5.61
N CYS A 275 12.94 -25.88 5.18
CA CYS A 275 11.53 -26.05 4.80
C CYS A 275 11.29 -25.90 3.30
N LEU A 276 10.42 -26.74 2.75
CA LEU A 276 9.86 -26.56 1.41
C LEU A 276 8.35 -26.39 1.51
N ASN A 277 7.87 -25.21 1.14
CA ASN A 277 6.47 -24.91 0.99
C ASN A 277 6.04 -25.09 -0.47
N VAL A 278 4.98 -25.86 -0.69
CA VAL A 278 4.37 -26.07 -2.00
C VAL A 278 2.88 -25.82 -1.90
N THR A 279 2.39 -24.86 -2.69
CA THR A 279 0.95 -24.69 -2.89
C THR A 279 0.44 -25.75 -3.85
N TRP A 280 -0.48 -26.59 -3.38
CA TRP A 280 -1.20 -27.49 -4.24
C TRP A 280 -2.56 -26.92 -4.55
N ALA A 281 -2.76 -26.60 -5.83
CA ALA A 281 -4.10 -26.36 -6.34
C ALA A 281 -4.95 -27.60 -6.07
N CYS A 282 -5.84 -27.50 -5.11
CA CYS A 282 -6.87 -28.49 -4.90
C CYS A 282 -7.81 -28.34 -6.09
N ALA A 283 -8.00 -29.42 -6.86
CA ALA A 283 -8.99 -29.40 -7.92
C ALA A 283 -10.30 -28.95 -7.27
N PRO A 284 -10.91 -27.80 -7.68
CA PRO A 284 -11.97 -27.13 -6.93
C PRO A 284 -13.13 -28.10 -6.76
N LEU A 285 -13.19 -28.81 -5.63
CA LEU A 285 -13.94 -30.05 -5.42
C LEU A 285 -14.49 -30.65 -6.74
N GLY A 286 -13.62 -30.96 -7.71
CA GLY A 286 -13.96 -30.92 -9.15
C GLY A 286 -15.41 -31.26 -9.51
N ASP A 287 -16.22 -30.27 -9.91
CA ASP A 287 -17.57 -30.41 -10.51
C ASP A 287 -18.36 -31.61 -9.95
N ALA A 288 -18.45 -31.78 -8.63
CA ALA A 288 -18.91 -33.06 -8.07
C ALA A 288 -20.43 -33.24 -8.17
N ILE A 289 -20.89 -34.50 -8.13
CA ILE A 289 -22.30 -34.85 -8.02
C ILE A 289 -22.51 -35.56 -6.69
N ILE A 290 -23.43 -35.04 -5.87
CA ILE A 290 -23.96 -35.78 -4.72
C ILE A 290 -25.22 -36.53 -5.11
N TYR A 291 -25.42 -37.70 -4.51
CA TYR A 291 -26.59 -38.53 -4.75
C TYR A 291 -26.85 -39.43 -3.53
N HIS A 292 -28.02 -40.05 -3.46
CA HIS A 292 -28.31 -41.08 -2.45
C HIS A 292 -28.38 -42.48 -3.06
N ALA A 293 -27.84 -43.50 -2.39
CA ALA A 293 -27.70 -44.86 -2.92
C ALA A 293 -28.89 -45.79 -2.56
N ASP A 294 -29.24 -46.72 -3.45
CA ASP A 294 -30.42 -47.62 -3.35
C ASP A 294 -30.50 -48.52 -2.08
N TYR A 295 -29.37 -48.78 -1.40
CA TYR A 295 -29.27 -49.86 -0.39
C TYR A 295 -28.62 -49.48 0.94
N GLY A 296 -28.17 -48.24 1.09
CA GLY A 296 -27.76 -47.66 2.37
C GLY A 296 -28.41 -46.29 2.46
N ALA A 297 -29.15 -46.01 3.53
CA ALA A 297 -29.48 -44.62 3.82
C ALA A 297 -28.12 -43.89 3.85
N GLY A 298 -27.90 -42.87 3.04
CA GLY A 298 -26.56 -42.32 2.93
C GLY A 298 -26.38 -41.45 1.72
N ILE A 299 -25.71 -40.33 1.94
CA ILE A 299 -25.31 -39.38 0.91
C ILE A 299 -23.92 -39.78 0.41
N TRP A 300 -23.76 -39.80 -0.91
CA TRP A 300 -22.54 -40.14 -1.61
C TRP A 300 -22.15 -39.00 -2.53
N ARG A 301 -20.85 -38.84 -2.77
CA ARG A 301 -20.25 -37.91 -3.71
C ARG A 301 -19.49 -38.69 -4.78
N MET A 302 -19.52 -38.22 -6.02
CA MET A 302 -18.74 -38.75 -7.13
C MET A 302 -18.36 -37.64 -8.10
N ASN A 303 -17.38 -37.89 -8.96
CA ASN A 303 -17.04 -37.01 -10.07
C ASN A 303 -18.09 -37.13 -11.20
N PRO A 304 -18.21 -36.15 -12.13
CA PRO A 304 -19.14 -36.19 -13.26
C PRO A 304 -19.00 -37.39 -14.17
N ASP A 305 -17.79 -37.97 -14.23
CA ASP A 305 -17.49 -39.16 -15.03
C ASP A 305 -17.83 -40.48 -14.31
N GLY A 306 -18.36 -40.38 -13.08
CA GLY A 306 -18.73 -41.50 -12.21
C GLY A 306 -17.58 -42.10 -11.41
N SER A 307 -16.38 -41.50 -11.45
CA SER A 307 -15.24 -41.90 -10.62
C SER A 307 -15.34 -41.37 -9.18
N GLU A 308 -14.45 -41.83 -8.30
CA GLU A 308 -14.29 -41.31 -6.92
C GLU A 308 -15.57 -41.30 -6.07
N ASN A 309 -16.28 -42.44 -6.05
CA ASN A 309 -17.48 -42.59 -5.23
C ASN A 309 -17.13 -42.69 -3.73
N THR A 310 -17.43 -41.64 -2.97
CA THR A 310 -17.16 -41.51 -1.53
C THR A 310 -18.47 -41.34 -0.77
N GLN A 311 -18.62 -42.06 0.34
CA GLN A 311 -19.80 -41.91 1.21
C GLN A 311 -19.57 -40.77 2.20
N LEU A 312 -20.45 -39.75 2.18
CA LEU A 312 -20.41 -38.59 3.07
C LEU A 312 -21.27 -38.79 4.33
N SER A 313 -22.36 -39.56 4.23
CA SER A 313 -23.22 -39.88 5.38
C SER A 313 -23.78 -41.31 5.31
N ASP A 314 -24.07 -41.90 6.48
CA ASP A 314 -24.75 -43.20 6.63
C ASP A 314 -26.27 -43.09 6.83
N HIS A 315 -26.81 -41.88 6.59
CA HIS A 315 -28.23 -41.61 6.42
C HIS A 315 -28.44 -40.42 5.46
N GLY A 316 -29.70 -40.04 5.22
CA GLY A 316 -30.05 -38.89 4.38
C GLY A 316 -30.59 -39.22 2.98
N TRP A 317 -31.43 -38.30 2.47
CA TRP A 317 -32.16 -38.33 1.19
C TRP A 317 -32.27 -36.89 0.64
N PHE A 318 -32.35 -36.74 -0.69
CA PHE A 318 -32.50 -35.43 -1.36
C PHE A 318 -31.47 -34.41 -0.85
N ALA A 319 -30.20 -34.73 -1.02
CA ALA A 319 -29.12 -33.86 -0.59
C ALA A 319 -28.91 -32.75 -1.63
N GLU A 320 -28.64 -31.53 -1.16
CA GLU A 320 -28.38 -30.36 -1.98
C GLU A 320 -27.18 -29.59 -1.43
N TYR A 321 -26.26 -29.20 -2.31
CA TYR A 321 -25.13 -28.34 -1.97
C TYR A 321 -25.60 -26.94 -1.58
N SER A 322 -24.96 -26.32 -0.59
CA SER A 322 -25.09 -24.89 -0.37
C SER A 322 -24.51 -24.11 -1.55
N PRO A 323 -24.95 -22.85 -1.77
CA PRO A 323 -24.45 -21.98 -2.83
C PRO A 323 -22.92 -21.84 -2.89
N ASP A 324 -22.28 -21.77 -1.74
CA ASP A 324 -20.83 -21.66 -1.55
C ASP A 324 -20.11 -23.02 -1.57
N ASN A 325 -20.85 -24.12 -1.74
CA ASN A 325 -20.37 -25.51 -1.69
C ASN A 325 -19.71 -25.93 -0.37
N THR A 326 -19.83 -25.16 0.71
CA THR A 326 -19.21 -25.50 2.01
C THR A 326 -20.06 -26.47 2.82
N LYS A 327 -21.36 -26.57 2.52
CA LYS A 327 -22.35 -27.35 3.26
C LYS A 327 -23.23 -28.18 2.34
N ILE A 328 -23.87 -29.19 2.90
CA ILE A 328 -24.88 -30.01 2.25
C ILE A 328 -26.11 -30.08 3.16
N ALA A 329 -27.28 -29.73 2.65
CA ALA A 329 -28.56 -29.95 3.32
C ALA A 329 -29.20 -31.23 2.81
N PHE A 330 -29.76 -32.05 3.69
CA PHE A 330 -30.44 -33.29 3.31
C PHE A 330 -31.61 -33.59 4.23
N GLY A 331 -32.61 -34.30 3.71
CA GLY A 331 -33.76 -34.75 4.51
C GLY A 331 -33.62 -36.19 4.99
N GLU A 332 -34.49 -36.61 5.92
CA GLU A 332 -34.54 -37.99 6.39
C GLU A 332 -35.73 -38.80 5.88
N TYR A 333 -35.51 -40.11 5.72
CA TYR A 333 -36.56 -41.07 5.39
C TYR A 333 -37.64 -41.09 6.50
N TYR A 334 -38.91 -40.98 6.12
CA TYR A 334 -40.06 -40.73 7.01
C TYR A 334 -40.19 -39.32 7.61
N GLN A 335 -39.55 -38.31 7.01
CA GLN A 335 -39.72 -36.88 7.34
C GLN A 335 -39.22 -36.50 8.73
N SER A 336 -38.12 -37.10 9.21
CA SER A 336 -37.55 -36.81 10.54
C SER A 336 -36.94 -35.42 10.67
N GLY A 337 -36.83 -34.62 9.60
CA GLY A 337 -36.21 -33.29 9.66
C GLY A 337 -35.29 -33.01 8.49
N ILE A 338 -34.85 -31.76 8.42
CA ILE A 338 -33.73 -31.31 7.59
C ILE A 338 -32.47 -31.35 8.45
N TRP A 339 -31.40 -31.88 7.88
CA TRP A 339 -30.06 -31.93 8.42
C TRP A 339 -29.12 -31.14 7.52
N VAL A 340 -28.05 -30.60 8.12
CA VAL A 340 -26.96 -29.96 7.42
C VAL A 340 -25.64 -30.55 7.90
N MET A 341 -24.71 -30.75 6.98
CA MET A 341 -23.34 -31.17 7.23
C MET A 341 -22.38 -30.32 6.42
N ASN A 342 -21.10 -30.37 6.76
CA ASN A 342 -20.04 -29.83 5.90
C ASN A 342 -19.96 -30.65 4.60
N ALA A 343 -19.42 -30.06 3.53
CA ALA A 343 -19.35 -30.73 2.22
C ALA A 343 -18.46 -31.98 2.19
N ASP A 344 -17.55 -32.12 3.15
CA ASP A 344 -16.73 -33.31 3.42
C ASP A 344 -17.48 -34.44 4.13
N GLY A 345 -18.69 -34.17 4.64
CA GLY A 345 -19.55 -35.11 5.38
C GLY A 345 -19.52 -34.96 6.89
N ASP A 346 -18.62 -34.14 7.44
CA ASP A 346 -18.46 -33.92 8.88
C ASP A 346 -19.48 -32.91 9.44
N GLY A 347 -19.54 -32.80 10.77
CA GLY A 347 -20.33 -31.76 11.44
C GLY A 347 -21.85 -31.87 11.26
N GLN A 348 -22.40 -33.08 11.10
CA GLN A 348 -23.83 -33.27 10.84
C GLN A 348 -24.72 -32.77 11.99
N VAL A 349 -25.63 -31.83 11.70
CA VAL A 349 -26.56 -31.21 12.65
C VAL A 349 -27.99 -31.25 12.10
N GLN A 350 -28.93 -31.65 12.95
CA GLN A 350 -30.35 -31.60 12.63
C GLN A 350 -30.89 -30.17 12.83
N LEU A 351 -31.37 -29.54 11.77
CA LEU A 351 -31.94 -28.19 11.79
C LEU A 351 -33.42 -28.18 12.18
N THR A 352 -34.21 -29.14 11.66
CA THR A 352 -35.66 -29.15 11.88
C THR A 352 -36.13 -30.51 12.40
N SER A 353 -37.24 -30.51 13.15
CA SER A 353 -37.86 -31.76 13.66
C SER A 353 -38.77 -32.47 12.66
N SER A 354 -39.02 -31.84 11.50
CA SER A 354 -39.79 -32.42 10.41
C SER A 354 -39.50 -31.68 9.11
N GLY A 355 -39.33 -32.42 8.02
CA GLY A 355 -39.05 -31.85 6.71
C GLY A 355 -38.43 -32.90 5.79
N ASN A 356 -38.48 -32.65 4.48
CA ASN A 356 -37.71 -33.37 3.47
C ASN A 356 -37.58 -32.52 2.18
N ALA A 357 -36.74 -32.96 1.24
CA ALA A 357 -36.39 -32.24 0.01
C ALA A 357 -36.02 -30.78 0.28
N PRO A 358 -34.94 -30.53 1.04
CA PRO A 358 -34.42 -29.19 1.25
C PRO A 358 -33.85 -28.60 -0.05
N THR A 359 -33.91 -27.28 -0.17
CA THR A 359 -33.19 -26.48 -1.16
C THR A 359 -32.72 -25.16 -0.54
N TRP A 360 -31.53 -24.71 -0.93
CA TRP A 360 -30.93 -23.50 -0.38
C TRP A 360 -31.44 -22.25 -1.08
N SER A 361 -31.58 -21.15 -0.34
CA SER A 361 -31.66 -19.83 -0.98
C SER A 361 -30.30 -19.47 -1.58
N PRO A 362 -30.25 -18.67 -2.66
CA PRO A 362 -28.99 -18.31 -3.33
C PRO A 362 -28.00 -17.56 -2.42
N ASP A 363 -28.49 -16.87 -1.40
CA ASP A 363 -27.66 -16.19 -0.40
C ASP A 363 -27.17 -17.12 0.73
N GLY A 364 -27.50 -18.42 0.68
CA GLY A 364 -27.16 -19.40 1.72
C GLY A 364 -27.90 -19.21 3.06
N ALA A 365 -28.69 -18.13 3.21
CA ALA A 365 -29.25 -17.74 4.50
C ALA A 365 -30.48 -18.56 4.92
N LYS A 366 -31.16 -19.22 3.96
CA LYS A 366 -32.43 -19.91 4.17
C LYS A 366 -32.48 -21.26 3.47
N ILE A 367 -33.35 -22.12 3.96
CA ILE A 367 -33.66 -23.42 3.37
C ILE A 367 -35.16 -23.51 3.15
N ALA A 368 -35.58 -23.75 1.90
CA ALA A 368 -36.95 -24.17 1.58
C ALA A 368 -37.06 -25.69 1.61
N TYR A 369 -38.18 -26.22 2.07
CA TYR A 369 -38.40 -27.66 2.21
C TYR A 369 -39.89 -27.95 2.31
N HIS A 370 -40.31 -29.19 2.09
CA HIS A 370 -41.70 -29.56 2.34
C HIS A 370 -41.89 -30.14 3.75
N VAL A 371 -43.03 -29.81 4.38
CA VAL A 371 -43.47 -30.34 5.67
C VAL A 371 -44.90 -30.84 5.56
N GLY A 372 -45.18 -32.05 6.06
CA GLY A 372 -46.54 -32.56 6.20
C GLY A 372 -46.64 -34.07 6.04
N GLY A 373 -47.63 -34.70 6.68
CA GLY A 373 -47.70 -36.14 7.01
C GLY A 373 -47.68 -37.14 5.84
N THR A 374 -48.01 -38.40 6.14
CA THR A 374 -47.85 -39.55 5.20
C THR A 374 -48.62 -39.47 3.88
N THR A 375 -49.44 -38.43 3.67
CA THR A 375 -50.23 -38.24 2.46
C THR A 375 -49.83 -36.96 1.72
N VAL A 376 -49.74 -37.03 0.39
CA VAL A 376 -49.41 -35.90 -0.50
C VAL A 376 -50.27 -34.65 -0.26
N THR A 377 -51.51 -34.82 0.21
CA THR A 377 -52.43 -33.70 0.49
C THR A 377 -52.07 -32.88 1.74
N GLU A 378 -51.20 -33.38 2.61
CA GLU A 378 -50.79 -32.74 3.86
C GLU A 378 -49.50 -31.92 3.72
N ARG A 379 -48.69 -32.16 2.68
CA ARG A 379 -47.40 -31.49 2.47
C ARG A 379 -47.58 -30.02 2.11
N ARG A 380 -46.76 -29.14 2.68
CA ARG A 380 -46.72 -27.70 2.38
C ARG A 380 -45.27 -27.28 2.23
N ILE A 381 -45.02 -26.25 1.44
CA ILE A 381 -43.70 -25.64 1.34
C ILE A 381 -43.50 -24.74 2.55
N TRP A 382 -42.36 -24.90 3.20
CA TRP A 382 -41.88 -24.08 4.31
C TRP A 382 -40.51 -23.51 3.97
N VAL A 383 -40.17 -22.41 4.62
CA VAL A 383 -38.82 -21.82 4.62
C VAL A 383 -38.39 -21.60 6.06
N THR A 384 -37.12 -21.87 6.35
CA THR A 384 -36.48 -21.62 7.64
C THR A 384 -35.14 -20.95 7.41
N ASP A 385 -34.62 -20.23 8.39
CA ASP A 385 -33.24 -19.74 8.35
C ASP A 385 -32.27 -20.92 8.53
N VAL A 386 -31.02 -20.79 8.05
CA VAL A 386 -30.01 -21.86 8.07
C VAL A 386 -29.71 -22.41 9.47
N ASP A 387 -29.94 -21.62 10.51
CA ASP A 387 -29.82 -22.04 11.91
C ASP A 387 -31.05 -22.83 12.44
N GLY A 388 -32.05 -23.07 11.57
CA GLY A 388 -33.32 -23.72 11.88
C GLY A 388 -34.36 -22.80 12.54
N SER A 389 -34.07 -21.50 12.69
CA SER A 389 -34.99 -20.52 13.25
C SER A 389 -35.96 -19.95 12.20
N ASN A 390 -36.97 -19.20 12.66
CA ASN A 390 -37.94 -18.51 11.81
C ASN A 390 -38.69 -19.36 10.77
N ALA A 391 -38.86 -20.67 11.03
CA ALA A 391 -39.62 -21.57 10.18
C ALA A 391 -41.05 -21.03 9.90
N GLN A 392 -41.34 -20.79 8.62
CA GLN A 392 -42.60 -20.24 8.13
C GLN A 392 -43.20 -21.09 7.01
N LYS A 393 -44.54 -21.24 7.05
CA LYS A 393 -45.29 -21.93 5.99
C LYS A 393 -45.53 -20.97 4.83
N LEU A 394 -45.05 -21.31 3.64
CA LEU A 394 -45.22 -20.51 2.43
C LEU A 394 -46.47 -20.89 1.64
N SER A 395 -46.72 -22.19 1.42
CA SER A 395 -47.85 -22.61 0.58
C SER A 395 -49.11 -22.95 1.40
N ASP A 396 -50.28 -22.60 0.87
CA ASP A 396 -51.58 -23.10 1.36
C ASP A 396 -52.03 -24.35 0.59
N SER A 397 -51.64 -24.44 -0.67
CA SER A 397 -51.85 -25.61 -1.54
C SER A 397 -50.84 -26.71 -1.19
N PRO A 398 -51.23 -27.99 -1.33
CA PRO A 398 -50.28 -29.10 -1.21
C PRO A 398 -49.12 -28.96 -2.20
N GLY A 399 -47.89 -29.07 -1.69
CA GLY A 399 -46.68 -28.85 -2.47
C GLY A 399 -45.51 -29.73 -2.03
N ASP A 400 -44.66 -30.09 -2.99
CA ASP A 400 -43.46 -30.92 -2.83
C ASP A 400 -42.32 -30.41 -3.75
N PHE A 401 -41.09 -30.87 -3.53
CA PHE A 401 -39.89 -30.54 -4.32
C PHE A 401 -39.73 -29.04 -4.63
N PRO A 402 -39.53 -28.19 -3.61
CA PRO A 402 -39.21 -26.79 -3.83
C PRO A 402 -37.83 -26.64 -4.49
N ALA A 403 -37.66 -25.62 -5.33
CA ALA A 403 -36.40 -25.22 -5.94
C ALA A 403 -36.34 -23.68 -6.00
N TRP A 404 -35.32 -23.08 -5.38
CA TRP A 404 -35.11 -21.63 -5.43
C TRP A 404 -34.66 -21.16 -6.82
N SER A 405 -35.12 -19.97 -7.23
CA SER A 405 -34.55 -19.31 -8.39
C SER A 405 -33.18 -18.70 -8.03
N PRO A 406 -32.19 -18.68 -8.95
CA PRO A 406 -30.85 -18.16 -8.66
C PRO A 406 -30.81 -16.67 -8.28
N ASP A 407 -31.82 -15.90 -8.67
CA ASP A 407 -31.98 -14.48 -8.34
C ASP A 407 -32.66 -14.24 -6.98
N GLY A 408 -33.07 -15.30 -6.30
CA GLY A 408 -33.74 -15.23 -5.01
C GLY A 408 -35.22 -14.81 -5.06
N THR A 409 -35.78 -14.53 -6.23
CA THR A 409 -37.10 -13.87 -6.30
C THR A 409 -38.29 -14.84 -6.28
N LYS A 410 -38.06 -16.13 -6.54
CA LYS A 410 -39.09 -17.16 -6.67
C LYS A 410 -38.65 -18.50 -6.08
N ILE A 411 -39.62 -19.30 -5.71
CA ILE A 411 -39.48 -20.73 -5.44
C ILE A 411 -40.42 -21.46 -6.41
N ALA A 412 -39.86 -22.33 -7.25
CA ALA A 412 -40.63 -23.28 -8.04
C ALA A 412 -40.94 -24.50 -7.16
N TYR A 413 -42.12 -25.09 -7.30
CA TYR A 413 -42.46 -26.32 -6.58
C TYR A 413 -43.49 -27.15 -7.34
N THR A 414 -43.57 -28.44 -7.00
CA THR A 414 -44.57 -29.37 -7.52
C THR A 414 -45.88 -29.22 -6.75
N GLY A 415 -46.94 -28.79 -7.44
CA GLY A 415 -48.31 -28.78 -6.93
C GLY A 415 -48.96 -30.17 -6.99
N GLU A 416 -49.11 -30.80 -5.84
CA GLU A 416 -49.54 -32.21 -5.70
C GLU A 416 -51.00 -32.48 -6.10
N LEU A 417 -51.87 -31.46 -6.09
CA LEU A 417 -53.28 -31.65 -6.45
C LEU A 417 -53.49 -31.78 -7.96
N ASP A 418 -52.78 -30.95 -8.73
CA ASP A 418 -52.98 -30.81 -10.17
C ASP A 418 -51.78 -31.35 -10.99
N ASN A 419 -50.72 -31.80 -10.31
CA ASN A 419 -49.44 -32.21 -10.90
C ASN A 419 -48.88 -31.14 -11.84
N ASP A 420 -48.71 -29.94 -11.30
CA ASP A 420 -48.23 -28.77 -12.00
C ASP A 420 -46.98 -28.19 -11.34
N ILE A 421 -46.14 -27.50 -12.10
CA ILE A 421 -45.10 -26.64 -11.54
C ILE A 421 -45.75 -25.30 -11.24
N ARG A 422 -45.52 -24.82 -10.02
CA ARG A 422 -46.03 -23.55 -9.50
C ARG A 422 -44.88 -22.66 -9.09
N LEU A 423 -45.07 -21.35 -9.16
CA LEU A 423 -44.14 -20.34 -8.63
C LEU A 423 -44.78 -19.64 -7.44
N ILE A 424 -44.01 -19.46 -6.38
CA ILE A 424 -44.38 -18.67 -5.20
C ILE A 424 -43.22 -17.74 -4.84
N ASN A 425 -43.52 -16.58 -4.27
CA ASN A 425 -42.49 -15.68 -3.73
C ASN A 425 -41.97 -16.25 -2.39
N PRO A 426 -40.73 -15.95 -1.98
CA PRO A 426 -40.19 -16.35 -0.67
C PRO A 426 -40.99 -15.83 0.53
N ASP A 427 -41.79 -14.77 0.35
CA ASP A 427 -42.73 -14.22 1.35
C ASP A 427 -44.09 -14.94 1.40
N GLY A 428 -44.28 -15.99 0.57
CA GLY A 428 -45.51 -16.78 0.46
C GLY A 428 -46.59 -16.16 -0.43
N THR A 429 -46.35 -14.99 -1.03
CA THR A 429 -47.28 -14.37 -1.97
C THR A 429 -47.09 -14.86 -3.40
N GLY A 430 -47.99 -14.52 -4.31
CA GLY A 430 -47.78 -14.77 -5.75
C GLY A 430 -47.88 -16.23 -6.20
N ASP A 431 -48.45 -17.13 -5.39
CA ASP A 431 -48.64 -18.56 -5.74
C ASP A 431 -49.46 -18.73 -7.04
N THR A 432 -48.78 -19.10 -8.12
CA THR A 432 -49.36 -19.22 -9.46
C THR A 432 -48.88 -20.48 -10.18
N GLN A 433 -49.76 -21.05 -11.02
CA GLN A 433 -49.40 -22.18 -11.87
C GLN A 433 -48.54 -21.70 -13.06
N LEU A 434 -47.39 -22.34 -13.25
CA LEU A 434 -46.46 -22.07 -14.36
C LEU A 434 -46.65 -23.09 -15.50
N CYS A 435 -46.71 -24.38 -15.18
CA CYS A 435 -46.80 -25.45 -16.17
C CYS A 435 -47.65 -26.62 -15.66
N ALA A 436 -48.61 -27.10 -16.44
CA ALA A 436 -49.45 -28.26 -16.07
C ALA A 436 -48.81 -29.59 -16.52
N HIS A 437 -49.13 -30.69 -15.81
CA HIS A 437 -48.62 -32.05 -16.09
C HIS A 437 -47.09 -32.12 -16.06
N SER A 438 -46.49 -31.46 -15.06
CA SER A 438 -45.04 -31.35 -14.87
C SER A 438 -44.73 -31.39 -13.38
N ILE A 439 -43.66 -32.09 -13.01
CA ILE A 439 -43.19 -32.25 -11.63
C ILE A 439 -41.66 -32.13 -11.59
N ASP A 440 -41.10 -32.06 -10.38
CA ASP A 440 -39.65 -32.05 -10.08
C ASP A 440 -38.92 -30.89 -10.79
N PRO A 441 -39.26 -29.62 -10.49
CA PRO A 441 -38.61 -28.47 -11.13
C PRO A 441 -37.18 -28.27 -10.61
N ALA A 442 -36.25 -27.92 -11.50
CA ALA A 442 -34.91 -27.47 -11.16
C ALA A 442 -34.49 -26.29 -12.03
N TRP A 443 -34.04 -25.20 -11.39
CA TRP A 443 -33.58 -23.99 -12.09
C TRP A 443 -32.18 -24.20 -12.67
N SER A 444 -31.93 -23.67 -13.86
CA SER A 444 -30.55 -23.53 -14.35
C SER A 444 -29.84 -22.44 -13.54
N PRO A 445 -28.55 -22.59 -13.21
CA PRO A 445 -27.81 -21.59 -12.43
C PRO A 445 -27.81 -20.18 -13.04
N ASP A 446 -27.84 -20.07 -14.37
CA ASP A 446 -27.97 -18.80 -15.09
C ASP A 446 -29.37 -18.13 -14.95
N GLY A 447 -30.34 -18.80 -14.32
CA GLY A 447 -31.71 -18.34 -14.11
C GLY A 447 -32.59 -18.33 -15.35
N THR A 448 -32.08 -18.77 -16.51
CA THR A 448 -32.80 -18.63 -17.79
C THR A 448 -33.80 -19.75 -18.05
N LYS A 449 -33.61 -20.92 -17.43
CA LYS A 449 -34.38 -22.15 -17.69
C LYS A 449 -34.80 -22.88 -16.43
N ILE A 450 -35.81 -23.73 -16.59
CA ILE A 450 -36.28 -24.72 -15.61
C ILE A 450 -36.30 -26.08 -16.30
N ALA A 451 -35.53 -27.04 -15.79
CA ALA A 451 -35.66 -28.45 -16.11
C ALA A 451 -36.78 -29.07 -15.27
N TYR A 452 -37.49 -30.04 -15.84
CA TYR A 452 -38.58 -30.71 -15.17
C TYR A 452 -38.92 -32.06 -15.79
N LYS A 453 -39.61 -32.91 -15.03
CA LYS A 453 -40.20 -34.14 -15.53
C LYS A 453 -41.58 -33.89 -16.13
N SER A 454 -41.72 -34.21 -17.41
CA SER A 454 -43.01 -34.17 -18.10
C SER A 454 -43.82 -35.43 -17.80
N LEU A 455 -45.02 -35.29 -17.23
CA LEU A 455 -45.92 -36.44 -17.02
C LEU A 455 -46.59 -36.92 -18.30
N THR A 456 -46.40 -36.23 -19.43
CA THR A 456 -46.96 -36.65 -20.72
C THR A 456 -46.21 -37.85 -21.30
N ASP A 457 -44.89 -37.87 -21.17
CA ASP A 457 -44.02 -38.91 -21.71
C ASP A 457 -42.96 -39.45 -20.71
N GLY A 458 -42.91 -38.88 -19.51
CA GLY A 458 -42.00 -39.29 -18.43
C GLY A 458 -40.56 -38.83 -18.61
N CYS A 459 -40.26 -38.01 -19.62
CA CYS A 459 -38.89 -37.58 -19.94
C CYS A 459 -38.56 -36.24 -19.26
N ILE A 460 -37.28 -35.88 -19.25
CA ILE A 460 -36.80 -34.56 -18.83
C ILE A 460 -37.01 -33.56 -19.97
N TRP A 461 -37.63 -32.44 -19.61
CA TRP A 461 -37.90 -31.30 -20.47
C TRP A 461 -37.31 -30.04 -19.84
N THR A 462 -37.05 -29.03 -20.67
CA THR A 462 -36.69 -27.69 -20.21
C THR A 462 -37.70 -26.67 -20.72
N MET A 463 -37.94 -25.63 -19.95
CA MET A 463 -38.69 -24.44 -20.36
C MET A 463 -37.90 -23.18 -19.95
N ASN A 464 -38.24 -22.04 -20.54
CA ASN A 464 -37.74 -20.76 -20.04
C ASN A 464 -38.33 -20.48 -18.65
N ALA A 465 -37.67 -19.61 -17.87
CA ALA A 465 -38.14 -19.16 -16.54
C ALA A 465 -39.61 -18.70 -16.50
N ASP A 466 -40.11 -18.11 -17.59
CA ASP A 466 -41.49 -17.66 -17.75
C ASP A 466 -42.50 -18.76 -18.15
N GLY A 467 -42.03 -20.01 -18.26
CA GLY A 467 -42.82 -21.19 -18.65
C GLY A 467 -42.99 -21.37 -20.17
N SER A 468 -42.43 -20.48 -20.99
CA SER A 468 -42.42 -20.59 -22.46
C SER A 468 -41.31 -21.52 -22.96
N GLY A 469 -41.22 -21.75 -24.28
CA GLY A 469 -40.05 -22.42 -24.87
C GLY A 469 -39.84 -23.89 -24.46
N LYS A 470 -40.90 -24.65 -24.20
CA LYS A 470 -40.82 -26.06 -23.76
C LYS A 470 -40.15 -26.96 -24.80
N VAL A 471 -39.05 -27.61 -24.42
CA VAL A 471 -38.25 -28.51 -25.26
C VAL A 471 -37.99 -29.81 -24.50
N LYS A 472 -38.17 -30.95 -25.18
CA LYS A 472 -37.79 -32.26 -24.66
C LYS A 472 -36.28 -32.44 -24.78
N ILE A 473 -35.62 -32.84 -23.70
CA ILE A 473 -34.16 -33.00 -23.66
C ILE A 473 -33.76 -34.48 -23.62
N SER A 474 -34.29 -35.27 -22.69
CA SER A 474 -33.89 -36.69 -22.57
C SER A 474 -34.61 -37.62 -23.55
N THR A 475 -33.95 -38.71 -23.94
CA THR A 475 -34.60 -39.81 -24.66
C THR A 475 -35.16 -40.86 -23.71
N ASN A 476 -34.52 -41.04 -22.54
CA ASN A 476 -35.00 -41.92 -21.47
C ASN A 476 -36.04 -41.22 -20.59
N ALA A 477 -36.89 -42.02 -19.94
CA ALA A 477 -37.77 -41.51 -18.90
C ALA A 477 -36.93 -41.19 -17.65
N GLY A 478 -37.09 -39.99 -17.10
CA GLY A 478 -36.25 -39.48 -16.02
C GLY A 478 -37.05 -38.80 -14.91
N THR A 479 -36.40 -38.60 -13.76
CA THR A 479 -36.91 -37.85 -12.60
C THR A 479 -35.78 -37.10 -11.92
N ASP A 480 -36.12 -36.13 -11.07
CA ASP A 480 -35.18 -35.36 -10.24
C ASP A 480 -34.01 -34.76 -11.06
N PRO A 481 -34.29 -33.89 -12.04
CA PRO A 481 -33.24 -33.26 -12.82
C PRO A 481 -32.44 -32.27 -11.96
N ALA A 482 -31.12 -32.24 -12.13
CA ALA A 482 -30.24 -31.22 -11.55
C ALA A 482 -29.28 -30.68 -12.61
N TRP A 483 -29.04 -29.38 -12.60
CA TRP A 483 -28.19 -28.70 -13.58
C TRP A 483 -26.73 -28.68 -13.14
N SER A 484 -25.79 -28.85 -14.07
CA SER A 484 -24.40 -28.54 -13.80
C SER A 484 -24.21 -27.05 -13.51
N SER A 485 -23.16 -26.74 -12.74
CA SER A 485 -22.73 -25.40 -12.35
C SER A 485 -22.68 -24.40 -13.52
N ASP A 486 -22.20 -24.84 -14.68
CA ASP A 486 -22.08 -24.04 -15.90
C ASP A 486 -23.37 -23.96 -16.75
N SER A 487 -24.50 -24.49 -16.27
CA SER A 487 -25.79 -24.58 -16.98
C SER A 487 -25.77 -25.39 -18.29
N ASN A 488 -24.71 -26.17 -18.59
CA ASN A 488 -24.57 -26.87 -19.87
C ASN A 488 -24.96 -28.35 -19.83
N LYS A 489 -25.13 -28.95 -18.66
CA LYS A 489 -25.52 -30.36 -18.48
C LYS A 489 -26.64 -30.49 -17.46
N ILE A 490 -27.32 -31.62 -17.52
CA ILE A 490 -28.37 -32.02 -16.59
C ILE A 490 -28.08 -33.47 -16.15
N ALA A 491 -27.95 -33.70 -14.85
CA ALA A 491 -28.05 -35.04 -14.27
C ALA A 491 -29.50 -35.38 -13.96
N TYR A 492 -29.88 -36.64 -14.07
CA TYR A 492 -31.21 -37.10 -13.70
C TYR A 492 -31.20 -38.60 -13.35
N GLU A 493 -32.21 -39.03 -12.61
CA GLU A 493 -32.44 -40.45 -12.33
C GLU A 493 -33.23 -41.10 -13.47
N ASP A 494 -32.71 -42.19 -14.06
CA ASP A 494 -33.45 -43.02 -15.02
C ASP A 494 -34.30 -44.08 -14.32
N VAL A 495 -35.61 -43.84 -14.35
CA VAL A 495 -36.64 -44.66 -13.69
C VAL A 495 -36.83 -46.04 -14.36
N ALA A 496 -36.37 -46.23 -15.60
CA ALA A 496 -36.57 -47.45 -16.38
C ALA A 496 -35.38 -48.43 -16.35
N ASN A 497 -34.15 -47.96 -16.09
CA ASN A 497 -32.92 -48.76 -16.19
C ASN A 497 -32.16 -48.89 -14.86
N LYS A 498 -32.78 -49.54 -13.87
CA LYS A 498 -32.20 -49.82 -12.55
C LYS A 498 -31.87 -48.58 -11.69
N MET A 499 -32.56 -47.45 -11.89
CA MET A 499 -32.43 -46.29 -11.00
C MET A 499 -30.97 -45.81 -10.94
N GLY A 500 -30.39 -45.56 -12.12
CA GLY A 500 -29.02 -45.06 -12.26
C GLY A 500 -29.01 -43.57 -12.54
N ILE A 501 -27.91 -42.92 -12.21
CA ILE A 501 -27.68 -41.51 -12.52
C ILE A 501 -27.16 -41.39 -13.95
N TRP A 502 -27.88 -40.61 -14.76
CA TRP A 502 -27.53 -40.27 -16.14
C TRP A 502 -27.21 -38.78 -16.24
N VAL A 503 -26.36 -38.45 -17.21
CA VAL A 503 -26.04 -37.07 -17.58
C VAL A 503 -26.40 -36.86 -19.04
N ILE A 504 -26.92 -35.68 -19.36
CA ILE A 504 -27.21 -35.23 -20.72
C ILE A 504 -26.82 -33.76 -20.86
N GLY A 505 -26.34 -33.35 -22.03
CA GLY A 505 -26.17 -31.94 -22.37
C GLY A 505 -27.51 -31.20 -22.35
N ALA A 506 -27.50 -29.94 -21.93
CA ALA A 506 -28.68 -29.06 -21.91
C ALA A 506 -29.29 -28.84 -23.31
N ASP A 507 -28.52 -29.13 -24.35
CA ASP A 507 -28.95 -29.13 -25.75
C ASP A 507 -29.56 -30.48 -26.22
N GLY A 508 -29.60 -31.48 -25.34
CA GLY A 508 -30.08 -32.84 -25.60
C GLY A 508 -29.03 -33.78 -26.20
N THR A 509 -27.74 -33.42 -26.18
CA THR A 509 -26.66 -34.26 -26.67
C THR A 509 -26.00 -35.07 -25.55
N ASP A 510 -25.19 -36.07 -25.91
CA ASP A 510 -24.34 -36.84 -24.99
C ASP A 510 -25.06 -37.50 -23.79
N GLU A 511 -26.27 -38.04 -24.00
CA GLU A 511 -26.99 -38.77 -22.95
C GLU A 511 -26.31 -40.12 -22.64
N HIS A 512 -25.73 -40.25 -21.44
CA HIS A 512 -25.08 -41.48 -20.99
C HIS A 512 -25.20 -41.71 -19.47
N LEU A 513 -25.01 -42.96 -19.06
CA LEU A 513 -25.05 -43.38 -17.67
C LEU A 513 -23.69 -43.13 -17.01
N ILE A 514 -23.69 -42.56 -15.80
CA ILE A 514 -22.47 -42.33 -15.01
C ILE A 514 -22.41 -43.20 -13.75
N ASN A 515 -23.54 -43.58 -13.15
CA ASN A 515 -23.54 -44.46 -11.96
C ASN A 515 -24.73 -45.44 -11.92
N GLN A 516 -24.50 -46.65 -11.41
CA GLN A 516 -25.52 -47.69 -11.24
C GLN A 516 -26.05 -47.68 -9.79
N GLY A 517 -27.34 -47.34 -9.58
CA GLY A 517 -27.99 -47.43 -8.28
C GLY A 517 -27.81 -46.17 -7.41
N GLY A 518 -28.40 -45.08 -7.87
CA GLY A 518 -28.38 -43.78 -7.21
C GLY A 518 -29.60 -42.95 -7.60
N HIS A 519 -29.96 -42.01 -6.73
CA HIS A 519 -31.21 -41.25 -6.81
C HIS A 519 -30.99 -39.78 -6.42
N ALA A 520 -31.89 -38.91 -6.88
CA ALA A 520 -31.90 -37.46 -6.64
C ALA A 520 -30.49 -36.85 -6.69
N PRO A 521 -29.84 -36.86 -7.88
CA PRO A 521 -28.53 -36.26 -8.03
C PRO A 521 -28.63 -34.75 -7.83
N ASP A 522 -27.62 -34.16 -7.23
CA ASP A 522 -27.40 -32.73 -7.24
C ASP A 522 -25.96 -32.43 -7.63
N TRP A 523 -25.77 -31.37 -8.41
CA TRP A 523 -24.44 -30.93 -8.79
C TRP A 523 -23.94 -29.97 -7.75
N MET A 524 -22.62 -29.95 -7.56
CA MET A 524 -21.96 -28.84 -6.95
C MET A 524 -22.45 -27.53 -7.58
N SER A 525 -22.90 -26.61 -6.73
CA SER A 525 -23.34 -25.31 -7.17
C SER A 525 -22.18 -24.62 -7.89
N PRO A 526 -22.40 -23.79 -8.92
CA PRO A 526 -21.37 -22.83 -9.29
C PRO A 526 -21.16 -22.02 -8.03
N GLY A 527 -20.00 -22.16 -7.37
CA GLY A 527 -19.70 -21.43 -6.14
C GLY A 527 -20.21 -20.03 -6.35
N ILE A 528 -21.24 -19.65 -5.60
CA ILE A 528 -21.91 -18.38 -5.85
C ILE A 528 -20.84 -17.35 -5.53
N VAL A 529 -20.28 -16.75 -6.58
CA VAL A 529 -19.73 -15.41 -6.51
C VAL A 529 -20.87 -14.63 -5.89
N GLU A 530 -20.75 -14.27 -4.62
CA GLU A 530 -21.75 -13.47 -3.95
C GLU A 530 -22.08 -12.33 -4.92
N LYS A 531 -23.33 -12.28 -5.40
CA LYS A 531 -23.78 -11.10 -6.10
C LYS A 531 -23.91 -10.06 -5.01
N LEU A 532 -22.84 -9.33 -4.78
CA LEU A 532 -22.82 -8.22 -3.86
C LEU A 532 -23.39 -6.99 -4.58
N PRO A 533 -23.97 -6.03 -3.83
CA PRO A 533 -23.98 -4.67 -4.33
C PRO A 533 -22.54 -4.25 -4.65
N ASP A 534 -22.40 -3.41 -5.67
CA ASP A 534 -21.11 -2.86 -6.08
C ASP A 534 -21.39 -1.39 -6.39
N LEU A 535 -21.16 -0.54 -5.38
CA LEU A 535 -21.37 0.89 -5.46
C LEU A 535 -20.14 1.58 -6.05
N VAL A 536 -20.32 2.12 -7.25
CA VAL A 536 -19.28 2.85 -7.97
C VAL A 536 -19.60 4.34 -8.02
N ILE A 537 -18.59 5.16 -7.76
CA ILE A 537 -18.64 6.59 -8.06
C ILE A 537 -18.20 6.78 -9.51
N THR A 538 -19.12 7.23 -10.36
CA THR A 538 -18.82 7.36 -11.81
C THR A 538 -18.56 8.79 -12.26
N ASP A 539 -18.88 9.79 -11.43
CA ASP A 539 -18.69 11.20 -11.73
C ASP A 539 -18.62 12.05 -10.45
N VAL A 540 -17.81 13.12 -10.46
CA VAL A 540 -17.66 14.09 -9.36
C VAL A 540 -17.59 15.50 -9.96
N TRP A 541 -18.35 16.45 -9.40
CA TRP A 541 -18.39 17.83 -9.87
C TRP A 541 -18.59 18.85 -8.74
N ASN A 542 -18.35 20.12 -9.05
CA ASN A 542 -18.68 21.25 -8.16
C ASN A 542 -20.05 21.81 -8.51
N GLU A 543 -20.94 21.92 -7.51
CA GLU A 543 -22.18 22.68 -7.63
C GLU A 543 -22.31 23.72 -6.51
N GLU A 544 -22.14 24.99 -6.88
CA GLU A 544 -22.27 26.16 -5.99
C GLU A 544 -21.35 26.11 -4.73
N GLY A 545 -20.15 25.54 -4.85
CA GLY A 545 -19.18 25.44 -3.74
C GLY A 545 -19.35 24.18 -2.87
N ARG A 546 -20.09 23.18 -3.38
CA ARG A 546 -20.18 21.85 -2.76
C ARG A 546 -19.68 20.81 -3.75
N ILE A 547 -18.96 19.82 -3.23
CA ILE A 547 -18.60 18.64 -4.00
C ILE A 547 -19.82 17.73 -4.10
N CYS A 548 -20.19 17.40 -5.33
CA CYS A 548 -21.29 16.51 -5.66
C CYS A 548 -20.76 15.33 -6.47
N TYR A 549 -21.47 14.21 -6.41
CA TYR A 549 -21.05 12.95 -7.01
C TYR A 549 -22.24 12.13 -7.49
N TRP A 550 -21.97 11.23 -8.45
CA TRP A 550 -22.93 10.23 -8.91
C TRP A 550 -22.51 8.85 -8.42
N ILE A 551 -23.37 8.22 -7.62
CA ILE A 551 -23.21 6.86 -7.14
C ILE A 551 -24.16 5.93 -7.90
N GLU A 552 -23.65 4.82 -8.41
CA GLU A 552 -24.43 3.80 -9.11
C GLU A 552 -24.12 2.42 -8.53
N ASN A 553 -25.16 1.60 -8.31
CA ASN A 553 -24.99 0.20 -7.99
C ASN A 553 -24.85 -0.60 -9.29
N ILE A 554 -23.62 -0.94 -9.66
CA ILE A 554 -23.34 -1.78 -10.84
C ILE A 554 -23.37 -3.28 -10.50
N GLY A 555 -23.51 -3.62 -9.20
CA GLY A 555 -23.50 -4.96 -8.66
C GLY A 555 -24.76 -5.78 -8.91
N GLY A 556 -24.67 -7.06 -8.58
CA GLY A 556 -25.71 -8.04 -8.84
C GLY A 556 -26.85 -8.04 -7.82
N ALA A 557 -26.68 -7.39 -6.66
CA ALA A 557 -27.67 -7.31 -5.58
C ALA A 557 -27.99 -5.87 -5.15
N MET A 558 -29.07 -5.72 -4.38
CA MET A 558 -29.55 -4.44 -3.88
C MET A 558 -28.67 -3.93 -2.74
N ALA A 559 -28.16 -2.69 -2.83
CA ALA A 559 -27.43 -2.05 -1.76
C ALA A 559 -28.42 -1.51 -0.72
N PRO A 560 -28.49 -2.04 0.51
CA PRO A 560 -29.39 -1.53 1.54
C PRO A 560 -29.02 -0.10 1.96
N GLY A 561 -30.02 0.68 2.35
CA GLY A 561 -29.84 2.02 2.89
C GLY A 561 -29.00 2.00 4.17
N GLY A 562 -28.02 2.89 4.25
CA GLY A 562 -27.05 3.01 5.35
C GLY A 562 -25.59 3.09 4.88
N HIS A 563 -25.32 2.91 3.57
CA HIS A 563 -24.01 3.10 2.98
C HIS A 563 -23.60 4.57 2.95
N CYS A 564 -22.31 4.83 3.14
CA CYS A 564 -21.75 6.19 3.20
C CYS A 564 -20.65 6.37 2.16
N THR A 565 -20.54 7.57 1.62
CA THR A 565 -19.46 8.00 0.73
C THR A 565 -18.58 8.98 1.49
N SER A 566 -17.27 8.89 1.35
CA SER A 566 -16.30 9.77 2.01
C SER A 566 -15.66 10.72 1.00
N LEU A 567 -15.37 11.95 1.46
CA LEU A 567 -14.69 13.00 0.70
C LEU A 567 -13.30 13.24 1.28
N TYR A 568 -12.29 13.18 0.42
CA TYR A 568 -10.92 13.60 0.70
C TYR A 568 -10.53 14.74 -0.23
N VAL A 569 -9.81 15.72 0.31
CA VAL A 569 -9.24 16.84 -0.45
C VAL A 569 -7.76 16.90 -0.10
N ASP A 570 -6.90 16.82 -1.12
CA ASP A 570 -5.43 16.73 -1.02
C ASP A 570 -4.96 15.62 -0.06
N GLY A 571 -5.65 14.47 -0.09
CA GLY A 571 -5.35 13.32 0.77
C GLY A 571 -5.90 13.41 2.20
N PHE A 572 -6.57 14.51 2.59
CA PHE A 572 -7.15 14.67 3.92
C PHE A 572 -8.66 14.45 3.92
N TYR A 573 -9.16 13.62 4.84
CA TYR A 573 -10.60 13.41 5.07
C TYR A 573 -11.30 14.72 5.44
N GLN A 574 -12.40 15.04 4.73
CA GLN A 574 -13.18 16.27 4.95
C GLN A 574 -14.59 16.00 5.45
N ALA A 575 -15.30 15.05 4.84
CA ALA A 575 -16.73 14.83 5.11
C ALA A 575 -17.19 13.43 4.70
N GLU A 576 -18.40 13.07 5.14
CA GLU A 576 -19.10 11.83 4.80
C GLU A 576 -20.57 12.15 4.49
N ASP A 577 -21.14 11.50 3.48
CA ASP A 577 -22.57 11.53 3.16
C ASP A 577 -23.14 10.11 3.16
N CYS A 578 -24.18 9.87 3.97
CA CYS A 578 -24.82 8.56 4.11
C CYS A 578 -26.22 8.53 3.49
N VAL A 579 -26.51 7.49 2.71
CA VAL A 579 -27.78 7.32 2.00
C VAL A 579 -28.71 6.43 2.81
N GLY A 580 -29.87 6.94 3.23
CA GLY A 580 -30.85 6.16 4.01
C GLY A 580 -31.81 5.29 3.19
N GLU A 581 -31.64 5.22 1.87
CA GLU A 581 -32.54 4.56 0.92
C GLU A 581 -31.83 3.39 0.21
N ASP A 582 -32.53 2.31 -0.11
CA ASP A 582 -31.95 1.17 -0.83
C ASP A 582 -31.70 1.51 -2.32
N LEU A 583 -30.57 1.06 -2.88
CA LEU A 583 -30.21 1.24 -4.29
C LEU A 583 -30.22 -0.10 -5.05
N ALA A 584 -31.13 -0.25 -6.00
CA ALA A 584 -31.28 -1.48 -6.80
C ALA A 584 -30.16 -1.66 -7.84
N PRO A 585 -29.88 -2.89 -8.32
CA PRO A 585 -28.94 -3.13 -9.42
C PRO A 585 -29.23 -2.27 -10.67
N GLY A 586 -28.20 -1.59 -11.18
CA GLY A 586 -28.25 -0.69 -12.33
C GLY A 586 -28.98 0.63 -12.07
N ALA A 587 -29.20 1.00 -10.80
CA ALA A 587 -29.74 2.30 -10.42
C ALA A 587 -28.64 3.19 -9.83
N GLY A 588 -28.71 4.49 -10.12
CA GLY A 588 -27.81 5.49 -9.54
C GLY A 588 -28.54 6.77 -9.15
N MET A 589 -27.88 7.59 -8.36
CA MET A 589 -28.39 8.87 -7.86
C MET A 589 -27.29 9.92 -7.71
N ASP A 590 -27.70 11.19 -7.75
CA ASP A 590 -26.87 12.37 -7.49
C ASP A 590 -26.91 12.75 -6.00
N ARG A 591 -25.74 13.03 -5.42
CA ARG A 591 -25.56 13.43 -4.02
C ARG A 591 -24.54 14.55 -3.91
N CYS A 592 -24.58 15.28 -2.80
CA CYS A 592 -23.62 16.33 -2.49
C CYS A 592 -23.26 16.31 -1.02
N PHE A 593 -21.98 16.47 -0.71
CA PHE A 593 -21.52 16.58 0.66
C PHE A 593 -22.04 17.88 1.30
N GLU A 594 -22.44 17.81 2.58
CA GLU A 594 -22.68 19.00 3.40
C GLU A 594 -21.35 19.59 3.90
N TYR A 595 -20.47 19.94 2.94
CA TYR A 595 -19.17 20.54 3.15
C TYR A 595 -19.05 21.78 2.24
N ASP A 596 -18.87 22.94 2.85
CA ASP A 596 -18.61 24.20 2.12
C ASP A 596 -17.16 24.15 1.63
N TRP A 597 -16.97 23.75 0.37
CA TRP A 597 -15.67 23.58 -0.24
C TRP A 597 -15.17 24.88 -0.86
N GLU A 598 -14.00 25.32 -0.39
CA GLU A 598 -13.23 26.42 -0.98
C GLU A 598 -11.97 25.84 -1.66
N CYS A 599 -12.00 25.76 -2.99
CA CYS A 599 -10.91 25.24 -3.84
C CYS A 599 -9.61 26.00 -3.60
N ARG A 600 -8.50 25.34 -3.23
CA ARG A 600 -7.18 25.97 -3.01
C ARG A 600 -6.29 25.82 -4.25
N PRO A 601 -5.78 26.92 -4.82
CA PRO A 601 -4.96 26.84 -6.03
C PRO A 601 -3.56 26.27 -5.80
N PRO A 602 -2.91 25.70 -6.84
CA PRO A 602 -3.31 25.75 -8.25
C PRO A 602 -4.43 24.76 -8.64
N GLU A 603 -4.52 23.63 -7.96
CA GLU A 603 -5.50 22.57 -8.15
C GLU A 603 -5.73 21.91 -6.78
N ASP A 604 -6.99 21.59 -6.45
CA ASP A 604 -7.29 20.66 -5.36
C ASP A 604 -7.48 19.28 -6.00
N VAL A 605 -6.85 18.27 -5.41
CA VAL A 605 -7.11 16.87 -5.75
C VAL A 605 -8.23 16.37 -4.86
N VAL A 606 -9.41 16.15 -5.45
CA VAL A 606 -10.59 15.68 -4.71
C VAL A 606 -10.78 14.20 -4.98
N LEU A 607 -10.71 13.38 -3.94
CA LEU A 607 -11.00 11.95 -4.03
C LEU A 607 -12.32 11.66 -3.33
N VAL A 608 -13.28 11.08 -4.05
CA VAL A 608 -14.58 10.65 -3.51
C VAL A 608 -14.64 9.14 -3.57
N CYS A 609 -14.83 8.52 -2.41
CA CYS A 609 -14.81 7.06 -2.26
C CYS A 609 -16.14 6.53 -1.74
N ALA A 610 -16.69 5.51 -2.39
CA ALA A 610 -17.77 4.71 -1.84
C ALA A 610 -17.23 3.81 -0.71
N ASN A 611 -17.81 3.94 0.49
CA ASN A 611 -17.80 3.00 1.61
C ASN A 611 -16.42 2.51 2.14
N ILE A 612 -15.72 3.37 2.90
CA ILE A 612 -14.64 2.94 3.81
C ILE A 612 -15.18 3.02 5.24
N GLY A 613 -15.96 2.02 5.69
CA GLY A 613 -16.15 1.80 7.14
C GLY A 613 -17.55 1.51 7.71
N GLY A 614 -18.53 0.92 7.00
CA GLY A 614 -19.81 0.57 7.64
C GLY A 614 -20.59 -0.64 7.09
N ILE A 615 -20.83 -1.64 7.96
CA ILE A 615 -21.90 -2.68 8.13
C ILE A 615 -22.55 -3.35 6.88
N VAL A 616 -22.21 -3.02 5.64
CA VAL A 616 -22.75 -3.65 4.43
C VAL A 616 -21.58 -4.12 3.57
N PRO A 617 -21.46 -5.43 3.27
CA PRO A 617 -20.48 -5.94 2.32
C PRO A 617 -20.84 -5.39 0.93
N ASP A 618 -19.92 -4.66 0.30
CA ASP A 618 -20.20 -3.87 -0.91
C ASP A 618 -19.26 -4.19 -2.08
N GLN A 619 -18.50 -5.30 -2.07
CA GLN A 619 -17.72 -5.72 -3.24
C GLN A 619 -17.37 -7.21 -3.29
N VAL A 620 -17.26 -7.73 -4.51
CA VAL A 620 -16.87 -9.12 -4.88
C VAL A 620 -15.47 -9.53 -4.35
N ASN A 621 -14.69 -8.61 -3.78
CA ASN A 621 -13.37 -8.86 -3.19
C ASN A 621 -13.23 -8.48 -1.70
N ASP A 622 -14.31 -8.13 -1.00
CA ASP A 622 -14.27 -8.00 0.47
C ASP A 622 -14.52 -9.37 1.13
N ILE A 623 -13.46 -10.18 1.27
CA ILE A 623 -13.48 -11.24 2.28
C ILE A 623 -13.54 -10.56 3.65
N GLU A 624 -14.58 -10.89 4.41
CA GLU A 624 -14.83 -10.43 5.78
C GLU A 624 -13.55 -10.37 6.65
N THR A 625 -13.16 -9.18 7.11
CA THR A 625 -12.42 -9.04 8.38
C THR A 625 -13.12 -8.05 9.29
N GLY A 626 -14.18 -8.53 9.95
CA GLY A 626 -14.97 -7.72 10.86
C GLY A 626 -15.92 -8.47 11.78
N THR A 627 -15.61 -9.71 12.20
CA THR A 627 -16.39 -10.36 13.28
C THR A 627 -15.69 -10.30 14.62
N SER A 628 -16.37 -9.69 15.59
CA SER A 628 -16.09 -9.81 17.01
C SER A 628 -16.08 -11.30 17.44
N MET A 629 -14.97 -11.78 18.01
CA MET A 629 -14.95 -13.04 18.78
C MET A 629 -14.84 -12.76 20.28
N GLY A 630 -15.83 -13.25 21.03
CA GLY A 630 -15.85 -13.21 22.48
C GLY A 630 -14.91 -14.25 23.11
N CYS A 631 -14.42 -13.95 24.31
CA CYS A 631 -13.43 -14.74 25.05
C CYS A 631 -13.83 -16.21 25.26
N GLY A 632 -13.05 -17.13 24.70
CA GLY A 632 -12.77 -18.45 25.27
C GLY A 632 -11.49 -18.37 26.12
N THR A 633 -11.50 -18.94 27.33
CA THR A 633 -10.38 -18.84 28.30
C THR A 633 -9.24 -19.83 28.04
N PRO A 634 -7.97 -19.39 28.08
CA PRO A 634 -6.86 -20.16 28.67
C PRO A 634 -6.25 -19.48 29.92
N PRO A 635 -5.40 -20.20 30.70
CA PRO A 635 -5.09 -19.88 32.09
C PRO A 635 -3.87 -18.97 32.31
N MET A 636 -4.05 -17.94 33.14
CA MET A 636 -3.07 -17.23 34.00
C MET A 636 -1.63 -17.02 33.47
N GLY A 637 -1.39 -15.83 32.91
CA GLY A 637 -0.08 -15.20 32.74
C GLY A 637 -0.28 -13.82 32.09
N VAL A 638 0.48 -12.81 32.49
CA VAL A 638 0.64 -11.45 31.88
C VAL A 638 -0.17 -11.18 30.60
N GLY A 639 -1.12 -10.25 30.65
CA GLY A 639 -1.89 -9.84 29.46
C GLY A 639 -1.12 -8.82 28.64
N SER A 640 -0.83 -9.16 27.39
CA SER A 640 -0.30 -8.26 26.37
C SER A 640 -1.44 -7.63 25.56
N LEU A 641 -1.23 -6.43 25.00
CA LEU A 641 -2.13 -5.78 24.04
C LEU A 641 -1.80 -6.29 22.63
N PHE A 642 -2.82 -6.57 21.79
CA PHE A 642 -2.64 -7.10 20.43
C PHE A 642 -3.41 -6.28 19.40
N GLN A 643 -2.80 -6.01 18.25
CA GLN A 643 -3.47 -5.42 17.08
C GLN A 643 -3.06 -6.16 15.81
N SER A 644 -4.04 -6.51 14.96
CA SER A 644 -3.79 -7.15 13.67
C SER A 644 -3.57 -6.14 12.55
N PHE A 645 -2.71 -6.48 11.58
CA PHE A 645 -2.55 -5.75 10.34
C PHE A 645 -2.29 -6.72 9.18
N THR A 646 -2.64 -6.31 7.97
CA THR A 646 -2.42 -7.06 6.73
C THR A 646 -1.65 -6.15 5.78
N PRO A 647 -0.34 -6.36 5.60
CA PRO A 647 0.47 -5.49 4.78
C PRO A 647 0.27 -5.82 3.29
N SER A 648 0.30 -4.80 2.43
CA SER A 648 0.30 -4.95 0.97
C SER A 648 1.71 -5.12 0.37
N ALA A 649 2.74 -5.05 1.20
CA ALA A 649 4.13 -5.04 0.78
C ALA A 649 4.89 -6.23 1.36
N THR A 650 6.06 -6.53 0.78
CA THR A 650 6.83 -7.74 1.09
C THR A 650 7.88 -7.57 2.19
N HIS A 651 8.08 -6.34 2.65
CA HIS A 651 9.09 -6.00 3.67
C HIS A 651 8.55 -4.96 4.65
N LEU A 652 8.62 -5.24 5.95
CA LEU A 652 8.25 -4.29 7.00
C LEU A 652 9.52 -3.71 7.63
N THR A 653 9.68 -2.39 7.52
CA THR A 653 10.89 -1.68 7.96
C THR A 653 10.70 -0.94 9.29
N ALA A 654 9.47 -0.50 9.59
CA ALA A 654 9.16 0.21 10.82
C ALA A 654 7.66 0.15 11.17
N VAL A 655 7.36 0.38 12.44
CA VAL A 655 5.99 0.52 12.98
C VAL A 655 5.88 1.84 13.74
N ASP A 656 4.94 2.68 13.35
CA ASP A 656 4.58 3.91 14.08
C ASP A 656 3.38 3.66 14.98
N LEU A 657 3.50 4.05 16.24
CA LEU A 657 2.41 4.08 17.20
C LEU A 657 1.95 5.51 17.44
N GLN A 658 0.73 5.85 17.01
CA GLN A 658 0.14 7.17 17.19
C GLN A 658 -0.95 7.17 18.29
N LEU A 659 -0.90 8.16 19.18
CA LEU A 659 -1.94 8.44 20.17
C LEU A 659 -3.10 9.20 19.51
N ARG A 660 -4.35 8.81 19.83
CA ARG A 660 -5.51 9.65 19.53
C ARG A 660 -5.55 10.88 20.44
N ALA A 661 -6.25 11.92 19.97
CA ALA A 661 -6.32 13.22 20.64
C ALA A 661 -6.82 13.10 22.10
N GLY A 662 -5.91 13.35 23.06
CA GLY A 662 -6.19 13.34 24.51
C GLY A 662 -5.47 12.27 25.33
N GLY A 663 -4.70 11.36 24.70
CA GLY A 663 -3.83 10.40 25.38
C GLY A 663 -2.47 11.00 25.80
N GLU A 664 -1.86 10.47 26.87
CA GLU A 664 -0.49 10.80 27.30
C GLU A 664 0.30 9.50 27.56
N PHE A 665 1.56 9.43 27.15
CA PHE A 665 2.44 8.31 27.49
C PHE A 665 2.90 8.37 28.97
N PRO A 666 3.11 7.24 29.65
CA PRO A 666 3.42 7.23 31.08
C PRO A 666 4.89 7.57 31.37
N ALA A 667 5.20 8.88 31.41
CA ALA A 667 6.40 9.53 31.93
C ALA A 667 7.75 9.31 31.20
N GLU A 668 8.61 10.36 31.22
CA GLU A 668 9.95 10.41 30.60
C GLU A 668 10.86 9.23 30.96
N GLY A 669 11.57 8.69 29.96
CA GLY A 669 12.80 7.92 30.18
C GLY A 669 12.67 6.40 30.20
N TYR A 670 11.64 5.82 29.58
CA TYR A 670 11.47 4.36 29.45
C TYR A 670 11.73 3.89 28.02
N THR A 671 12.33 2.71 27.92
CA THR A 671 12.41 1.92 26.69
C THR A 671 11.25 0.91 26.68
N THR A 672 10.55 0.81 25.56
CA THR A 672 9.43 -0.12 25.35
C THR A 672 9.73 -1.04 24.17
N THR A 673 9.24 -2.27 24.21
CA THR A 673 9.47 -3.28 23.17
C THR A 673 8.14 -3.76 22.62
N ILE A 674 8.04 -3.84 21.29
CA ILE A 674 6.96 -4.52 20.58
C ILE A 674 7.49 -5.80 19.95
N GLY A 675 6.61 -6.78 19.76
CA GLY A 675 6.86 -7.98 18.97
C GLY A 675 5.90 -8.04 17.80
N ILE A 676 6.37 -8.51 16.64
CA ILE A 676 5.55 -8.78 15.46
C ILE A 676 5.43 -10.28 15.30
N ARG A 677 4.21 -10.80 15.12
CA ARG A 677 3.90 -12.23 15.03
C ARG A 677 3.15 -12.55 13.75
N SER A 678 3.34 -13.77 13.24
CA SER A 678 2.50 -14.29 12.16
C SER A 678 1.11 -14.70 12.70
N GLY A 679 0.05 -14.27 12.02
CA GLY A 679 -1.30 -14.80 12.18
C GLY A 679 -1.96 -14.61 13.55
N THR A 680 -1.98 -15.67 14.37
CA THR A 680 -2.82 -15.81 15.57
C THR A 680 -2.06 -15.58 16.89
N PHE A 681 -2.78 -15.51 18.02
CA PHE A 681 -2.24 -15.25 19.37
C PHE A 681 -1.11 -16.22 19.81
N ASP A 682 -1.04 -17.42 19.19
CA ASP A 682 -0.03 -18.45 19.47
C ASP A 682 1.09 -18.53 18.39
N GLY A 683 1.13 -17.61 17.41
CA GLY A 683 2.16 -17.56 16.35
C GLY A 683 3.55 -17.13 16.85
N TYR A 684 4.61 -17.46 16.10
CA TYR A 684 6.00 -17.14 16.49
C TYR A 684 6.31 -15.64 16.33
N VAL A 685 7.22 -15.10 17.14
CA VAL A 685 7.66 -13.70 17.04
C VAL A 685 8.68 -13.59 15.91
N LEU A 686 8.30 -12.92 14.83
CA LEU A 686 9.09 -12.67 13.62
C LEU A 686 10.18 -11.63 13.87
N ALA A 687 9.86 -10.59 14.65
CA ALA A 687 10.83 -9.60 15.10
C ALA A 687 10.37 -8.89 16.37
N THR A 688 11.33 -8.28 17.06
CA THR A 688 11.06 -7.35 18.16
C THR A 688 11.75 -6.03 17.90
N ALA A 689 11.05 -4.92 18.09
CA ALA A 689 11.61 -3.58 17.98
C ALA A 689 11.50 -2.86 19.33
N THR A 690 12.54 -2.08 19.67
CA THR A 690 12.60 -1.35 20.93
C THR A 690 12.77 0.14 20.66
N ALA A 691 11.84 0.95 21.16
CA ALA A 691 11.88 2.41 21.03
C ALA A 691 12.03 3.08 22.40
N PHE A 692 12.77 4.20 22.44
CA PHE A 692 12.94 5.04 23.62
C PHE A 692 11.92 6.18 23.60
N VAL A 693 11.16 6.36 24.68
CA VAL A 693 10.16 7.45 24.81
C VAL A 693 10.83 8.67 25.48
N PRO A 694 11.18 9.72 24.73
CA PRO A 694 11.94 10.85 25.26
C PRO A 694 11.04 11.89 25.95
N ASP A 695 9.80 12.08 25.49
CA ASP A 695 8.85 13.08 26.00
C ASP A 695 7.40 12.50 26.02
N PRO A 696 6.69 12.51 27.16
CA PRO A 696 5.29 12.06 27.24
C PRO A 696 4.29 12.89 26.41
N ALA A 697 4.69 14.03 25.86
CA ALA A 697 3.87 14.86 24.96
C ALA A 697 4.00 14.51 23.46
N GLN A 698 4.87 13.57 23.07
CA GLN A 698 4.92 13.08 21.69
C GLN A 698 3.62 12.34 21.34
N SER A 699 3.06 12.62 20.15
CA SER A 699 1.88 11.95 19.64
C SER A 699 2.20 10.64 18.89
N VAL A 700 3.46 10.40 18.53
CA VAL A 700 3.91 9.24 17.75
C VAL A 700 5.22 8.67 18.33
N ILE A 701 5.33 7.34 18.39
CA ILE A 701 6.57 6.59 18.70
C ILE A 701 6.88 5.68 17.51
N ASN A 702 8.08 5.81 16.94
CA ASN A 702 8.56 4.97 15.85
C ASN A 702 9.37 3.78 16.38
N PHE A 703 9.12 2.60 15.84
CA PHE A 703 9.83 1.36 16.12
C PHE A 703 10.49 0.85 14.82
N GLU A 704 11.79 1.07 14.67
CA GLU A 704 12.56 0.54 13.53
C GLU A 704 12.84 -0.95 13.70
N LEU A 705 12.66 -1.71 12.61
CA LEU A 705 13.00 -3.13 12.52
C LEU A 705 14.34 -3.26 11.81
N SER A 706 15.34 -3.79 12.50
CA SER A 706 16.68 -3.99 11.96
C SER A 706 17.19 -5.40 12.27
N PRO A 707 17.31 -6.28 11.26
CA PRO A 707 16.98 -6.05 9.84
C PRO A 707 15.45 -5.86 9.60
N PRO A 708 15.04 -5.26 8.47
CA PRO A 708 13.65 -5.30 8.01
C PRO A 708 13.18 -6.75 7.92
N ILE A 709 11.92 -7.02 8.26
CA ILE A 709 11.38 -8.38 8.17
C ILE A 709 10.68 -8.58 6.83
N GLU A 710 10.92 -9.75 6.22
CA GLU A 710 10.09 -10.21 5.12
C GLU A 710 8.70 -10.58 5.65
N ILE A 711 7.68 -10.10 4.97
CA ILE A 711 6.28 -10.31 5.27
C ILE A 711 5.55 -10.63 3.96
N THR A 712 4.52 -11.46 4.03
CA THR A 712 3.73 -11.89 2.89
C THR A 712 2.62 -10.88 2.68
N SER A 713 2.59 -10.26 1.49
CA SER A 713 1.51 -9.37 1.09
C SER A 713 0.16 -10.10 1.17
N GLY A 714 -0.82 -9.52 1.86
CA GLY A 714 -2.14 -10.14 2.08
C GLY A 714 -2.24 -11.11 3.27
N ALA A 715 -1.14 -11.45 3.94
CA ALA A 715 -1.16 -12.29 5.15
C ALA A 715 -1.45 -11.44 6.41
N THR A 716 -2.17 -12.00 7.39
CA THR A 716 -2.46 -11.30 8.66
C THR A 716 -1.31 -11.46 9.65
N TYR A 717 -0.88 -10.36 10.27
CA TYR A 717 0.14 -10.30 11.31
C TYR A 717 -0.40 -9.63 12.58
N LEU A 718 0.21 -9.90 13.74
CA LEU A 718 -0.14 -9.29 15.02
C LEU A 718 1.03 -8.48 15.59
N ILE A 719 0.73 -7.31 16.13
CA ILE A 719 1.66 -6.51 16.94
C ILE A 719 1.31 -6.75 18.41
N GLU A 720 2.27 -7.25 19.18
CA GLU A 720 2.17 -7.49 20.63
C GLU A 720 3.05 -6.50 21.40
N TRP A 721 2.56 -6.01 22.53
CA TRP A 721 3.37 -5.25 23.49
C TRP A 721 4.13 -6.17 24.45
N ILE A 722 5.47 -6.16 24.42
CA ILE A 722 6.32 -7.04 25.25
C ILE A 722 6.81 -6.27 26.48
N SER A 723 6.30 -6.65 27.66
CA SER A 723 6.83 -6.13 28.93
C SER A 723 8.25 -6.66 29.20
N PRO A 724 9.20 -5.83 29.66
CA PRO A 724 10.53 -6.33 30.02
C PRO A 724 10.48 -7.22 31.27
N GLU A 725 10.88 -8.50 31.13
CA GLU A 725 11.10 -9.41 32.25
C GLU A 725 12.47 -9.12 32.93
N GLU A 726 12.43 -8.39 34.04
CA GLU A 726 13.04 -8.73 35.34
C GLU A 726 13.04 -7.48 36.24
N GLY A 727 12.03 -7.36 37.11
CA GLY A 727 12.11 -6.51 38.30
C GLY A 727 11.77 -5.01 38.17
N GLY A 728 11.30 -4.53 37.02
CA GLY A 728 10.74 -3.18 36.85
C GLY A 728 9.32 -3.08 37.41
N LYS A 729 9.00 -2.03 38.18
CA LYS A 729 7.71 -1.87 38.86
C LYS A 729 6.58 -1.55 37.88
N VAL A 730 5.49 -2.30 38.03
CA VAL A 730 4.16 -2.04 37.46
C VAL A 730 3.69 -0.60 37.72
N LEU A 731 3.17 0.06 36.68
CA LEU A 731 2.38 1.30 36.69
C LEU A 731 1.50 1.36 37.95
N THR A 732 1.86 2.24 38.90
CA THR A 732 1.09 2.46 40.13
C THR A 732 0.62 3.92 40.23
N TRP A 733 -0.63 4.13 39.79
CA TRP A 733 -1.69 4.97 40.35
C TRP A 733 -1.38 6.32 41.03
N LEU A 734 -1.90 7.40 40.45
CA LEU A 734 -2.30 8.64 41.15
C LEU A 734 -3.70 9.07 40.65
N ILE A 735 -4.68 9.06 41.55
CA ILE A 735 -6.06 9.52 41.31
C ILE A 735 -6.10 11.05 41.40
N ALA A 736 -6.71 11.71 40.41
CA ALA A 736 -7.31 13.04 40.59
C ALA A 736 -8.74 12.89 41.13
N GLU A 737 -9.03 13.51 42.28
CA GLU A 737 -10.38 13.61 42.83
C GLU A 737 -11.16 14.66 42.02
N ASP A 738 -12.09 14.22 41.15
CA ASP A 738 -13.40 14.84 40.81
C ASP A 738 -13.79 14.60 39.33
N ASP A 739 -14.60 13.56 39.04
CA ASP A 739 -15.42 13.51 37.82
C ASP A 739 -16.81 12.89 38.12
N PRO A 740 -17.95 13.49 37.69
CA PRO A 740 -19.28 13.18 38.20
C PRO A 740 -20.19 12.54 37.13
N TYR A 741 -19.95 11.30 36.68
CA TYR A 741 -20.95 10.55 35.91
C TYR A 741 -20.98 9.04 36.24
N PRO A 742 -22.04 8.53 36.91
CA PRO A 742 -22.19 7.11 37.24
C PRO A 742 -23.12 6.39 36.25
N GLY A 743 -22.63 5.32 35.60
CA GLY A 743 -23.47 4.39 34.83
C GLY A 743 -22.71 3.32 34.03
N GLY A 744 -22.03 2.39 34.72
CA GLY A 744 -21.24 1.29 34.12
C GLY A 744 -22.06 0.16 33.47
N THR A 745 -21.41 -0.74 32.73
CA THR A 745 -20.82 -1.98 33.30
C THR A 745 -19.33 -2.16 32.99
N ALA A 746 -18.53 -2.21 34.07
CA ALA A 746 -17.12 -2.58 34.10
C ALA A 746 -16.94 -4.04 34.57
N PHE A 747 -16.01 -4.78 33.96
CA PHE A 747 -15.29 -5.86 34.64
C PHE A 747 -13.95 -5.30 35.13
N GLY A 748 -13.74 -5.35 36.43
CA GLY A 748 -12.49 -4.94 37.07
C GLY A 748 -11.75 -6.13 37.66
N CYS A 749 -10.47 -6.24 37.33
CA CYS A 749 -9.44 -6.45 38.34
C CYS A 749 -8.47 -5.26 38.32
N THR A 750 -8.88 -4.23 39.07
CA THR A 750 -8.07 -3.19 39.72
C THR A 750 -7.19 -2.28 38.84
N GLY A 751 -7.85 -1.41 38.08
CA GLY A 751 -7.38 -0.05 37.79
C GLY A 751 -7.93 0.48 36.50
N THR A 752 -8.24 1.77 36.49
CA THR A 752 -8.89 2.48 35.38
C THR A 752 -8.27 2.07 34.05
N ALA A 753 -9.12 1.51 33.19
CA ALA A 753 -8.75 0.99 31.88
C ALA A 753 -8.40 2.14 30.93
N ILE A 754 -7.28 1.98 30.22
CA ILE A 754 -7.08 2.55 28.89
C ILE A 754 -7.96 1.69 27.97
N LEU A 755 -8.73 2.30 27.07
CA LEU A 755 -9.60 1.58 26.13
C LEU A 755 -8.78 1.28 24.86
N ASP A 756 -9.06 0.14 24.19
CA ASP A 756 -8.47 -0.21 22.87
C ASP A 756 -8.68 0.88 21.79
N GLU A 757 -9.60 1.82 22.02
CA GLU A 757 -9.98 2.86 21.07
C GLU A 757 -9.03 4.09 21.05
N ASP A 758 -7.94 4.09 21.83
CA ASP A 758 -7.06 5.26 22.04
C ASP A 758 -5.76 5.29 21.18
N PHE A 759 -5.46 4.25 20.40
CA PHE A 759 -4.23 4.14 19.58
C PHE A 759 -4.51 3.88 18.08
N ILE A 760 -3.61 4.34 17.21
CA ILE A 760 -3.57 4.04 15.77
C ILE A 760 -2.16 3.55 15.44
N PHE A 761 -2.04 2.44 14.72
CA PHE A 761 -0.75 1.92 14.24
C PHE A 761 -0.65 2.19 12.74
N THR A 762 0.49 2.73 12.32
CA THR A 762 0.82 2.95 10.90
C THR A 762 2.05 2.12 10.56
N THR A 763 2.02 1.38 9.46
CA THR A 763 3.13 0.50 9.03
C THR A 763 3.70 1.00 7.72
N TYR A 764 5.04 0.97 7.57
CA TYR A 764 5.72 1.41 6.35
C TYR A 764 6.44 0.24 5.70
N ALA A 765 6.34 0.19 4.37
CA ALA A 765 6.97 -0.83 3.56
C ALA A 765 7.39 -0.26 2.20
N THR A 766 8.52 -0.73 1.68
CA THR A 766 9.07 -0.31 0.38
C THR A 766 8.65 -1.30 -0.71
N VAL A 767 8.09 -0.80 -1.82
CA VAL A 767 7.53 -1.64 -2.90
C VAL A 767 8.40 -1.60 -4.16
N ASP A 768 8.78 -2.78 -4.65
CA ASP A 768 9.24 -3.03 -6.02
C ASP A 768 8.04 -3.14 -6.97
N GLN A 769 8.16 -2.53 -8.16
CA GLN A 769 7.07 -2.32 -9.12
C GLN A 769 6.39 -3.60 -9.64
N VAL A 770 5.06 -3.68 -9.49
CA VAL A 770 4.17 -4.53 -10.32
C VAL A 770 2.86 -3.77 -10.61
N ASP A 771 2.35 -3.97 -11.83
CA ASP A 771 1.19 -3.42 -12.52
C ASP A 771 -0.15 -3.57 -11.73
N GLU A 772 -0.78 -2.46 -11.32
CA GLU A 772 -2.06 -2.40 -10.59
C GLU A 772 -3.20 -1.93 -11.50
N SER A 773 -4.09 -2.83 -11.94
CA SER A 773 -5.24 -2.45 -12.80
C SER A 773 -6.60 -3.02 -12.38
N ASP A 774 -6.84 -3.32 -11.10
CA ASP A 774 -8.18 -3.81 -10.66
C ASP A 774 -8.65 -3.37 -9.27
N GLU A 775 -8.03 -2.36 -8.62
CA GLU A 775 -8.50 -1.85 -7.30
C GLU A 775 -9.21 -0.47 -7.35
N GLU A 776 -9.32 0.18 -8.51
CA GLU A 776 -9.73 1.60 -8.59
C GLU A 776 -11.25 1.91 -8.73
N ASN A 777 -12.16 0.94 -8.83
CA ASN A 777 -13.55 1.30 -9.20
C ASN A 777 -14.41 1.94 -8.08
N ASN A 778 -13.96 2.02 -6.83
CA ASN A 778 -14.77 2.58 -5.73
C ASN A 778 -14.47 4.04 -5.40
N CYS A 779 -13.37 4.58 -5.93
CA CYS A 779 -12.97 5.95 -5.73
C CYS A 779 -12.74 6.62 -7.08
N ILE A 780 -13.19 7.86 -7.23
CA ILE A 780 -12.84 8.66 -8.40
C ILE A 780 -12.12 9.92 -7.96
N GLU A 781 -10.99 10.18 -8.62
CA GLU A 781 -10.23 11.40 -8.45
C GLU A 781 -10.74 12.46 -9.43
N GLY A 782 -11.19 13.58 -8.88
CA GLY A 782 -11.50 14.80 -9.61
C GLY A 782 -10.41 15.84 -9.37
N VAL A 783 -9.64 16.16 -10.41
CA VAL A 783 -8.76 17.33 -10.40
C VAL A 783 -9.59 18.56 -10.77
N PHE A 784 -9.80 19.45 -9.82
CA PHE A 784 -10.53 20.69 -10.06
C PHE A 784 -9.54 21.84 -10.21
N GLU A 785 -9.48 22.40 -11.42
CA GLU A 785 -8.77 23.66 -11.66
C GLU A 785 -9.46 24.77 -10.86
N CYS A 786 -8.84 25.15 -9.73
CA CYS A 786 -9.31 26.25 -8.91
C CYS A 786 -9.11 27.54 -9.70
N ALA A 787 -10.16 28.37 -9.84
CA ALA A 787 -10.00 29.70 -10.39
C ALA A 787 -8.89 30.41 -9.58
N PRO A 788 -7.82 30.92 -10.24
CA PRO A 788 -6.60 31.29 -9.54
C PRO A 788 -6.90 32.30 -8.45
N SER A 789 -6.47 32.00 -7.22
CA SER A 789 -6.43 32.98 -6.14
C SER A 789 -5.58 34.15 -6.63
N GLY A 790 -6.12 35.36 -6.56
CA GLY A 790 -5.39 36.59 -6.88
C GLY A 790 -4.29 36.89 -5.85
N SER A 791 -3.31 36.00 -5.70
CA SER A 791 -2.08 36.19 -4.95
C SER A 791 -0.86 36.41 -5.85
N GLU A 792 -1.02 36.33 -7.17
CA GLU A 792 0.02 36.77 -8.11
C GLU A 792 -0.04 38.30 -8.28
N CYS A 793 1.13 38.91 -8.43
CA CYS A 793 1.23 40.30 -8.82
C CYS A 793 0.60 40.48 -10.19
N VAL A 794 -0.28 41.47 -10.34
CA VAL A 794 -0.70 41.95 -11.66
C VAL A 794 0.50 42.66 -12.27
N ASP A 795 1.17 42.04 -13.23
CA ASP A 795 2.41 42.51 -13.85
C ASP A 795 2.26 42.89 -15.33
N PHE A 796 1.05 42.72 -15.89
CA PHE A 796 0.68 43.05 -17.26
C PHE A 796 1.38 42.21 -18.34
N GLU A 797 2.04 41.11 -17.97
CA GLU A 797 2.79 40.27 -18.91
C GLU A 797 1.88 39.44 -19.82
N ASP A 798 0.63 39.18 -19.42
CA ASP A 798 -0.34 38.48 -20.27
C ASP A 798 -0.89 39.38 -21.39
N LEU A 799 -0.69 40.70 -21.27
CA LEU A 799 -1.23 41.66 -22.22
C LEU A 799 -0.29 41.89 -23.40
N SER A 800 -0.88 42.03 -24.59
CA SER A 800 -0.10 42.36 -25.80
C SER A 800 0.31 43.83 -25.83
N ILE A 801 1.60 44.10 -26.02
CA ILE A 801 2.13 45.47 -26.21
C ILE A 801 1.36 46.21 -27.33
N GLY A 802 0.91 47.43 -27.03
CA GLY A 802 0.08 48.27 -27.87
C GLY A 802 -1.42 48.02 -27.78
N ALA A 803 -1.87 47.11 -26.89
CA ALA A 803 -3.28 46.96 -26.57
C ALA A 803 -3.83 48.24 -25.93
N MET A 804 -5.06 48.59 -26.32
CA MET A 804 -5.75 49.82 -25.90
C MET A 804 -7.09 49.48 -25.30
N TYR A 805 -7.37 50.00 -24.10
CA TYR A 805 -8.62 49.81 -23.38
C TYR A 805 -9.27 51.17 -23.07
N TYR A 806 -10.58 51.24 -23.20
CA TYR A 806 -11.37 52.46 -23.03
C TYR A 806 -12.40 52.30 -21.91
N VAL A 807 -12.94 53.43 -21.42
CA VAL A 807 -13.94 53.42 -20.33
C VAL A 807 -15.11 52.50 -20.66
N GLY A 808 -15.39 51.55 -19.77
CA GLY A 808 -16.40 50.50 -19.91
C GLY A 808 -15.83 49.13 -20.31
N ASP A 809 -14.57 49.08 -20.76
CA ASP A 809 -13.89 47.81 -21.04
C ASP A 809 -13.47 47.11 -19.74
N ALA A 810 -13.29 45.79 -19.84
CA ALA A 810 -12.69 44.96 -18.81
C ALA A 810 -11.75 43.94 -19.45
N PHE A 811 -10.64 43.64 -18.77
CA PHE A 811 -9.66 42.65 -19.18
C PHE A 811 -9.13 41.91 -17.95
N THR A 812 -8.36 40.85 -18.19
CA THR A 812 -7.79 40.00 -17.14
C THR A 812 -6.30 39.89 -17.38
N ASP A 813 -5.55 39.89 -16.30
CA ASP A 813 -4.10 39.75 -16.28
C ASP A 813 -3.70 39.13 -14.93
N SER A 814 -2.83 38.12 -14.94
CA SER A 814 -2.40 37.37 -13.74
C SER A 814 -3.59 36.90 -12.88
N GLY A 815 -4.68 36.49 -13.55
CA GLY A 815 -5.94 36.08 -12.91
C GLY A 815 -6.82 37.21 -12.36
N ALA A 816 -6.32 38.43 -12.17
CA ALA A 816 -7.10 39.57 -11.64
C ALA A 816 -7.97 40.22 -12.72
N LYS A 817 -9.22 40.56 -12.37
CA LYS A 817 -10.12 41.26 -13.30
C LYS A 817 -9.95 42.76 -13.16
N ILE A 818 -9.65 43.42 -14.28
CA ILE A 818 -9.36 44.86 -14.34
C ILE A 818 -10.44 45.56 -15.15
N THR A 819 -10.99 46.63 -14.60
CA THR A 819 -12.07 47.42 -15.23
C THR A 819 -11.60 48.85 -15.51
N VAL A 820 -11.90 49.37 -16.70
CA VAL A 820 -11.57 50.75 -17.07
C VAL A 820 -12.75 51.66 -16.76
N GLN A 821 -12.55 52.61 -15.85
CA GLN A 821 -13.59 53.44 -15.25
C GLN A 821 -13.42 54.93 -15.59
N PRO A 822 -14.49 55.74 -15.51
CA PRO A 822 -14.43 57.18 -15.75
C PRO A 822 -13.44 57.89 -14.81
N PHE A 823 -12.68 58.84 -15.33
CA PHE A 823 -11.74 59.65 -14.53
C PHE A 823 -12.35 60.96 -14.06
N GLN A 824 -11.86 61.51 -12.95
CA GLN A 824 -12.27 62.83 -12.45
C GLN A 824 -11.10 63.80 -12.57
N TRP A 825 -11.32 64.95 -13.21
CA TRP A 825 -10.33 66.02 -13.26
C TRP A 825 -10.23 66.76 -11.93
N GLY A 826 -9.13 67.48 -11.72
CA GLY A 826 -8.92 68.31 -10.52
C GLY A 826 -9.97 69.40 -10.27
N ASP A 827 -10.82 69.71 -11.25
CA ASP A 827 -11.97 70.61 -11.09
C ASP A 827 -13.26 69.90 -10.60
N GLY A 828 -13.20 68.59 -10.39
CA GLY A 828 -14.29 67.73 -9.92
C GLY A 828 -15.23 67.22 -11.03
N GLN A 829 -15.00 67.53 -12.31
CA GLN A 829 -15.79 66.99 -13.41
C GLN A 829 -15.31 65.57 -13.80
N TRP A 830 -16.25 64.69 -14.13
CA TRP A 830 -15.97 63.34 -14.59
C TRP A 830 -15.94 63.27 -16.13
N THR A 831 -14.98 62.55 -16.68
CA THR A 831 -14.85 62.27 -18.12
C THR A 831 -15.08 60.79 -18.41
N GLN A 832 -15.76 60.52 -19.51
CA GLN A 832 -15.93 59.18 -20.10
C GLN A 832 -14.92 58.93 -21.22
N GLY A 833 -14.07 59.92 -21.51
CA GLY A 833 -13.02 59.84 -22.53
C GLY A 833 -11.65 59.77 -21.89
N GLY A 834 -10.84 58.82 -22.37
CA GLY A 834 -9.51 58.45 -21.90
C GLY A 834 -9.16 57.05 -22.39
N PHE A 835 -7.96 56.57 -22.10
CA PHE A 835 -7.55 55.20 -22.44
C PHE A 835 -6.50 54.64 -21.47
N ALA A 836 -6.36 53.32 -21.44
CA ALA A 836 -5.22 52.60 -20.91
C ALA A 836 -4.46 51.93 -22.07
N GLU A 837 -3.15 52.11 -22.17
CA GLU A 837 -2.28 51.55 -23.23
C GLU A 837 -1.18 50.69 -22.63
N VAL A 838 -1.02 49.47 -23.14
CA VAL A 838 0.06 48.55 -22.73
C VAL A 838 1.34 48.92 -23.46
N GLY A 839 2.37 49.30 -22.71
CA GLY A 839 3.72 49.59 -23.17
C GLY A 839 4.75 48.63 -22.57
N ASN A 840 6.04 48.89 -22.83
CA ASN A 840 7.19 48.18 -22.26
C ASN A 840 8.43 49.08 -22.41
N ALA A 841 8.30 50.35 -22.00
CA ALA A 841 9.37 51.34 -22.07
C ALA A 841 10.20 51.37 -20.78
N GLY A 842 9.69 50.77 -19.69
CA GLY A 842 10.28 50.77 -18.36
C GLY A 842 10.15 52.13 -17.66
N ASP A 843 9.18 52.94 -18.07
CA ASP A 843 8.97 54.29 -17.57
C ASP A 843 8.33 54.29 -16.16
N ALA A 844 7.71 53.19 -15.72
CA ALA A 844 7.33 52.95 -14.33
C ALA A 844 8.48 52.36 -13.46
N GLY A 845 9.59 51.97 -14.08
CA GLY A 845 10.84 51.60 -13.40
C GLY A 845 11.05 50.10 -13.12
N GLY A 846 10.11 49.23 -13.47
CA GLY A 846 10.28 47.78 -13.45
C GLY A 846 10.70 47.21 -14.80
N ALA A 847 10.67 45.88 -14.91
CA ALA A 847 11.05 45.15 -16.11
C ALA A 847 9.83 44.40 -16.63
N GLY A 848 9.52 44.55 -17.92
CA GLY A 848 8.31 43.95 -18.48
C GLY A 848 7.37 44.99 -19.07
N ASN A 849 6.14 44.57 -19.29
CA ASN A 849 5.05 45.40 -19.72
C ASN A 849 4.62 46.37 -18.62
N GLU A 850 4.08 47.51 -19.04
CA GLU A 850 3.54 48.53 -18.13
C GLU A 850 2.28 49.13 -18.75
N VAL A 851 1.37 49.65 -17.93
CA VAL A 851 0.14 50.25 -18.42
C VAL A 851 0.15 51.75 -18.17
N LEU A 852 0.14 52.52 -19.27
CA LEU A 852 -0.10 53.95 -19.25
C LEU A 852 -1.60 54.21 -19.12
N VAL A 853 -2.02 54.89 -18.06
CA VAL A 853 -3.40 55.38 -17.89
C VAL A 853 -3.48 56.88 -18.18
N ASN A 854 -4.38 57.24 -19.09
CA ASN A 854 -4.62 58.62 -19.51
C ASN A 854 -6.11 58.97 -19.44
N ASN A 855 -6.48 59.72 -18.40
CA ASN A 855 -7.86 60.12 -18.10
C ASN A 855 -8.81 58.93 -17.91
N VAL A 856 -8.33 57.84 -17.30
CA VAL A 856 -9.13 56.70 -16.84
C VAL A 856 -8.67 56.25 -15.45
N ASN A 857 -9.53 55.54 -14.72
CA ASN A 857 -9.11 54.74 -13.57
C ASN A 857 -9.14 53.26 -13.95
N LEU A 858 -8.19 52.47 -13.44
CA LEU A 858 -8.23 51.02 -13.45
C LEU A 858 -8.73 50.56 -12.09
N GLY A 859 -9.85 49.84 -12.07
CA GLY A 859 -10.37 49.16 -10.88
C GLY A 859 -9.96 47.70 -10.90
N PHE A 860 -9.37 47.24 -9.81
CA PHE A 860 -8.81 45.90 -9.67
C PHE A 860 -9.70 45.05 -8.77
N ASP A 861 -10.03 43.86 -9.24
CA ASP A 861 -10.75 42.82 -8.51
C ASP A 861 -9.83 41.59 -8.39
N PHE A 862 -9.24 41.45 -7.20
CA PHE A 862 -8.31 40.37 -6.86
C PHE A 862 -9.02 39.09 -6.39
N GLY A 863 -10.36 39.04 -6.42
CA GLY A 863 -11.17 37.89 -6.00
C GLY A 863 -11.39 37.78 -4.49
N SER A 864 -10.48 38.29 -3.65
CA SER A 864 -10.61 38.34 -2.19
C SER A 864 -10.02 39.63 -1.59
N PRO A 865 -10.42 40.04 -0.36
CA PRO A 865 -9.80 41.17 0.33
C PRO A 865 -8.32 40.90 0.63
N CYS A 866 -7.45 41.89 0.47
CA CYS A 866 -6.02 41.78 0.79
C CYS A 866 -5.63 42.66 2.00
N GLY A 867 -4.60 42.26 2.75
CA GLY A 867 -4.09 42.97 3.94
C GLY A 867 -3.26 44.23 3.61
N GLY A 868 -2.92 44.41 2.34
CA GLY A 868 -2.23 45.58 1.79
C GLY A 868 -1.97 45.43 0.29
N LEU A 869 -1.46 46.49 -0.35
CA LEU A 869 -1.04 46.49 -1.76
C LEU A 869 0.29 47.22 -1.93
N SER A 870 1.13 46.73 -2.83
CA SER A 870 2.32 47.43 -3.32
C SER A 870 2.19 47.68 -4.82
N LEU A 871 2.37 48.93 -5.26
CA LEU A 871 2.33 49.31 -6.66
C LEU A 871 3.59 50.08 -7.06
N LEU A 872 4.22 49.68 -8.15
CA LEU A 872 5.34 50.41 -8.75
C LEU A 872 4.82 51.32 -9.86
N PHE A 873 5.21 52.60 -9.81
CA PHE A 873 4.63 53.64 -10.67
C PHE A 873 5.66 54.60 -11.27
N GLY A 874 5.28 55.19 -12.40
CA GLY A 874 5.88 56.38 -13.00
C GLY A 874 4.84 57.49 -13.16
N GLU A 875 4.99 58.57 -12.42
CA GLU A 875 4.09 59.74 -12.45
C GLU A 875 4.75 60.89 -13.23
N TYR A 876 4.27 61.17 -14.44
CA TYR A 876 4.87 62.18 -15.32
C TYR A 876 4.08 63.49 -15.40
N GLY A 877 2.81 63.49 -14.95
CA GLY A 877 2.02 64.71 -14.84
C GLY A 877 0.50 64.52 -14.76
N GLY A 878 -0.16 65.64 -14.43
CA GLY A 878 -1.61 65.72 -14.29
C GLY A 878 -2.10 65.22 -12.93
N ASN A 879 -3.40 65.39 -12.65
CA ASN A 879 -3.96 64.95 -11.37
C ASN A 879 -4.16 63.43 -11.34
N LEU A 880 -4.23 62.86 -10.14
CA LEU A 880 -4.41 61.44 -9.89
C LEU A 880 -5.73 61.18 -9.14
N ASN A 881 -6.21 59.95 -9.31
CA ASN A 881 -7.38 59.40 -8.64
C ASN A 881 -6.97 58.13 -7.89
N ILE A 882 -7.49 57.95 -6.68
CA ILE A 882 -7.42 56.69 -5.95
C ILE A 882 -8.75 56.46 -5.24
N GLU A 883 -9.21 55.21 -5.22
CA GLU A 883 -10.38 54.79 -4.46
C GLU A 883 -10.04 53.50 -3.72
N ILE A 884 -10.19 53.52 -2.39
CA ILE A 884 -9.94 52.36 -1.53
C ILE A 884 -11.17 52.13 -0.67
N ASN A 885 -11.74 50.92 -0.67
CA ASN A 885 -12.92 50.58 0.12
C ASN A 885 -14.11 51.56 -0.06
N GLY A 886 -14.26 52.11 -1.28
CA GLY A 886 -15.27 53.11 -1.61
C GLY A 886 -14.97 54.56 -1.18
N ASP A 887 -13.80 54.84 -0.60
CA ASP A 887 -13.35 56.20 -0.26
C ASP A 887 -12.48 56.78 -1.40
N PHE A 888 -13.10 57.61 -2.23
CA PHE A 888 -12.46 58.23 -3.39
C PHE A 888 -11.68 59.51 -3.02
N ARG A 889 -10.50 59.67 -3.61
CA ARG A 889 -9.65 60.88 -3.51
C ARG A 889 -9.12 61.28 -4.89
N ASN A 890 -9.11 62.58 -5.12
CA ASN A 890 -8.48 63.24 -6.25
C ASN A 890 -7.40 64.17 -5.71
N PHE A 891 -6.18 64.07 -6.24
CA PHE A 891 -5.01 64.76 -5.70
C PHE A 891 -4.00 65.12 -6.79
N GLU A 892 -3.07 66.04 -6.48
CA GLU A 892 -2.15 66.60 -7.48
C GLU A 892 -1.01 65.63 -7.84
N ASP A 893 -0.38 64.99 -6.85
CA ASP A 893 0.74 64.04 -7.02
C ASP A 893 0.81 63.04 -5.85
N PHE A 894 1.54 61.92 -5.99
CA PHE A 894 1.64 60.94 -4.91
C PHE A 894 2.28 61.51 -3.63
N ALA A 895 3.16 62.51 -3.74
CA ALA A 895 3.72 63.18 -2.56
C ALA A 895 2.63 63.84 -1.70
N GLY A 896 1.56 64.35 -2.32
CA GLY A 896 0.41 64.97 -1.66
C GLY A 896 -0.48 64.03 -0.85
N ILE A 897 -0.41 62.72 -1.08
CA ILE A 897 -1.20 61.70 -0.37
C ILE A 897 -0.37 60.84 0.59
N ASN A 898 0.96 60.99 0.59
CA ASN A 898 1.87 60.24 1.46
C ASN A 898 1.59 60.50 2.96
N GLY A 899 1.47 59.43 3.74
CA GLY A 899 1.18 59.46 5.17
C GLY A 899 -0.29 59.73 5.52
N THR A 900 -1.19 59.74 4.53
CA THR A 900 -2.63 59.86 4.77
C THR A 900 -3.29 58.49 4.95
N VAL A 901 -4.57 58.50 5.35
CA VAL A 901 -5.41 57.30 5.44
C VAL A 901 -6.60 57.47 4.50
N VAL A 902 -6.82 56.49 3.63
CA VAL A 902 -7.92 56.46 2.65
C VAL A 902 -8.64 55.13 2.81
N GLY A 903 -9.96 55.16 3.04
CA GLY A 903 -10.73 53.90 3.18
C GLY A 903 -10.30 53.01 4.35
N ASN A 904 -9.77 53.60 5.43
CA ASN A 904 -9.12 52.93 6.58
C ASN A 904 -7.78 52.22 6.28
N VAL A 905 -7.17 52.51 5.14
CA VAL A 905 -5.87 51.97 4.71
C VAL A 905 -4.82 53.07 4.77
N SER A 906 -3.66 52.77 5.34
CA SER A 906 -2.55 53.71 5.46
C SER A 906 -1.80 53.80 4.13
N VAL A 907 -1.53 55.01 3.66
CA VAL A 907 -0.85 55.27 2.40
C VAL A 907 0.58 55.72 2.65
N THR A 908 1.55 55.01 2.10
CA THR A 908 2.97 55.36 2.15
C THR A 908 3.54 55.43 0.74
N VAL A 909 4.28 56.49 0.45
CA VAL A 909 4.95 56.67 -0.85
C VAL A 909 6.45 56.62 -0.64
N VAL A 910 7.09 55.68 -1.32
CA VAL A 910 8.54 55.48 -1.34
C VAL A 910 9.07 56.07 -2.64
N ASN A 911 9.92 57.10 -2.54
CA ASN A 911 10.52 57.73 -3.71
C ASN A 911 11.49 56.76 -4.41
N GLY A 912 11.41 56.69 -5.72
CA GLY A 912 12.28 55.90 -6.57
C GLY A 912 13.57 56.61 -6.96
N PRO A 913 14.24 56.16 -8.04
CA PRO A 913 15.56 56.68 -8.44
C PRO A 913 15.54 58.10 -9.03
N ASP A 914 14.37 58.65 -9.32
CA ASP A 914 14.16 60.03 -9.79
C ASP A 914 12.86 60.62 -9.24
N ASP A 915 12.57 61.88 -9.60
CA ASP A 915 11.42 62.64 -9.09
C ASP A 915 10.07 62.17 -9.67
N TYR A 916 10.07 61.22 -10.62
CA TYR A 916 8.85 60.76 -11.33
C TYR A 916 8.47 59.33 -10.95
N ARG A 917 9.46 58.46 -10.65
CA ARG A 917 9.22 57.05 -10.33
C ARG A 917 9.21 56.80 -8.83
N GLY A 918 8.41 55.83 -8.40
CA GLY A 918 8.30 55.47 -6.99
C GLY A 918 7.45 54.23 -6.77
N ARG A 919 7.25 53.90 -5.49
CA ARG A 919 6.40 52.81 -5.06
C ARG A 919 5.35 53.31 -4.07
N LEU A 920 4.10 52.91 -4.28
CA LEU A 920 2.99 53.15 -3.37
C LEU A 920 2.77 51.90 -2.53
N GLU A 921 2.81 52.05 -1.22
CA GLU A 921 2.55 50.99 -0.25
C GLU A 921 1.26 51.33 0.51
N LEU A 922 0.29 50.42 0.45
CA LEU A 922 -1.00 50.51 1.08
C LEU A 922 -1.09 49.42 2.14
N SER A 923 -1.35 49.80 3.39
CA SER A 923 -1.38 48.86 4.52
C SER A 923 -2.69 48.93 5.30
N GLY A 924 -3.37 47.79 5.41
CA GLY A 924 -4.69 47.61 5.98
C GLY A 924 -5.62 46.88 5.00
N THR A 925 -6.73 46.33 5.50
CA THR A 925 -7.67 45.53 4.70
C THR A 925 -8.26 46.32 3.53
N ILE A 926 -8.02 45.84 2.31
CA ILE A 926 -8.48 46.40 1.04
C ILE A 926 -9.47 45.41 0.41
N ASN A 927 -10.74 45.78 0.39
CA ASN A 927 -11.84 45.04 -0.24
C ASN A 927 -12.14 45.53 -1.66
N SER A 928 -11.75 46.77 -1.99
CA SER A 928 -11.84 47.33 -3.34
C SER A 928 -10.76 48.38 -3.57
N PHE A 929 -10.17 48.35 -4.76
CA PHE A 929 -9.08 49.25 -5.14
C PHE A 929 -9.24 49.75 -6.57
N ALA A 930 -9.11 51.06 -6.78
CA ALA A 930 -8.98 51.65 -8.09
C ALA A 930 -7.96 52.80 -8.09
N ILE A 931 -7.22 52.95 -9.18
CA ILE A 931 -6.22 54.01 -9.35
C ILE A 931 -6.21 54.52 -10.78
N GLY A 932 -5.99 55.82 -10.95
CA GLY A 932 -6.02 56.45 -12.27
C GLY A 932 -5.22 57.74 -12.34
N GLY A 933 -4.89 58.17 -13.55
CA GLY A 933 -4.11 59.36 -13.79
C GLY A 933 -4.27 59.92 -15.21
N GLN A 934 -3.64 61.07 -15.45
CA GLN A 934 -3.56 61.66 -16.79
C GLN A 934 -2.29 61.22 -17.53
N GLU A 935 -1.18 61.09 -16.82
CA GLU A 935 0.11 60.60 -17.33
C GLU A 935 0.77 59.71 -16.27
N LEU A 936 0.06 58.65 -15.86
CA LEU A 936 0.49 57.68 -14.86
C LEU A 936 0.79 56.34 -15.54
N LEU A 937 1.96 55.78 -15.28
CA LEU A 937 2.31 54.41 -15.68
C LEU A 937 2.36 53.52 -14.45
N ILE A 938 1.89 52.29 -14.63
CA ILE A 938 1.85 51.25 -13.60
C ILE A 938 2.58 50.03 -14.16
N ASP A 939 3.60 49.58 -13.44
CA ASP A 939 4.39 48.40 -13.82
C ASP A 939 3.75 47.13 -13.26
N HIS A 940 3.54 47.10 -11.95
CA HIS A 940 2.86 45.98 -11.29
C HIS A 940 2.09 46.41 -10.05
N ILE A 941 1.11 45.59 -9.65
CA ILE A 941 0.34 45.71 -8.41
C ILE A 941 0.28 44.36 -7.71
N CYS A 942 0.87 44.28 -6.52
CA CYS A 942 0.98 43.06 -5.74
C CYS A 942 0.16 43.15 -4.45
N PRO A 943 -0.77 42.20 -4.21
CA PRO A 943 -1.36 41.96 -2.89
C PRO A 943 -0.29 41.64 -1.84
N ILE A 944 -0.46 42.21 -0.65
CA ILE A 944 0.31 41.86 0.55
C ILE A 944 -0.61 40.92 1.36
N GLY A 945 -0.34 39.61 1.32
CA GLY A 945 -1.23 38.56 1.84
C GLY A 945 -1.44 38.54 3.37
N ASP A 946 -2.60 38.04 3.81
CA ASP A 946 -3.10 37.98 5.20
C ASP A 946 -2.64 36.73 6.00
N GLY A 947 -1.61 36.01 5.56
CA GLY A 947 -0.78 35.20 6.45
C GLY A 947 0.35 36.09 6.90
N GLY A 948 0.20 36.75 8.07
CA GLY A 948 1.09 37.82 8.52
C GLY A 948 2.55 37.50 8.24
N CYS A 949 3.08 38.11 7.18
CA CYS A 949 4.47 37.91 6.82
C CYS A 949 5.32 38.42 7.98
N VAL A 950 6.38 37.69 8.30
CA VAL A 950 7.23 38.05 9.43
C VAL A 950 8.27 39.04 8.93
N ILE A 951 8.27 40.24 9.50
CA ILE A 951 9.35 41.20 9.25
C ILE A 951 10.61 40.62 9.89
N PRO A 952 11.68 40.36 9.14
CA PRO A 952 12.90 39.81 9.71
C PRO A 952 13.51 40.84 10.68
N THR A 953 13.87 40.36 11.85
CA THR A 953 14.60 41.10 12.89
C THR A 953 15.77 40.25 13.37
N ASP A 954 16.75 40.87 14.01
CA ASP A 954 17.82 40.16 14.73
C ASP A 954 17.18 39.19 15.77
N ASP A 955 17.75 38.00 15.90
CA ASP A 955 17.26 36.89 16.74
C ASP A 955 15.83 36.38 16.42
N LEU A 956 15.43 36.34 15.15
CA LEU A 956 14.12 35.77 14.77
C LEU A 956 14.16 34.23 14.80
N TYR A 957 13.36 33.61 15.66
CA TYR A 957 13.24 32.15 15.76
C TYR A 957 12.10 31.59 14.90
N ILE A 958 12.43 30.57 14.11
CA ILE A 958 11.49 29.82 13.26
C ILE A 958 11.17 28.49 13.93
N ASN A 959 9.93 28.37 14.43
CA ASN A 959 9.42 27.16 15.11
C ASN A 959 8.18 26.56 14.43
N SER A 960 7.83 27.09 13.26
CA SER A 960 6.72 26.66 12.40
C SER A 960 6.97 27.24 11.02
N ASP A 961 6.27 26.74 10.00
CA ASP A 961 6.30 27.32 8.65
C ASP A 961 6.12 28.85 8.70
N THR A 962 7.07 29.56 8.11
CA THR A 962 7.19 31.01 8.23
C THR A 962 7.48 31.62 6.87
N THR A 963 6.67 32.61 6.50
CA THR A 963 6.87 33.44 5.31
C THR A 963 7.35 34.82 5.72
N LEU A 964 8.50 35.28 5.23
CA LEU A 964 8.99 36.64 5.49
C LEU A 964 8.25 37.68 4.64
N CYS A 965 8.22 38.91 5.12
CA CYS A 965 7.74 40.02 4.29
C CYS A 965 8.75 40.33 3.18
N PRO A 966 8.32 40.52 1.91
CA PRO A 966 9.20 41.02 0.88
C PRO A 966 9.65 42.44 1.23
N GLY A 967 10.92 42.74 1.02
CA GLY A 967 11.48 44.05 1.36
C GLY A 967 13.00 44.03 1.47
N PHE A 968 13.59 45.19 1.73
CA PHE A 968 15.01 45.32 1.99
C PHE A 968 15.24 45.68 3.46
N TYR A 969 15.90 44.79 4.20
CA TYR A 969 16.06 44.88 5.64
C TYR A 969 17.54 44.97 6.00
N ASP A 970 17.96 46.12 6.51
CA ASP A 970 19.29 46.32 7.08
C ASP A 970 19.32 45.77 8.51
N ILE A 971 19.82 44.54 8.70
CA ILE A 971 19.83 43.83 9.98
C ILE A 971 21.27 43.42 10.35
N PRO A 972 22.00 44.27 11.10
CA PRO A 972 23.31 43.90 11.64
C PRO A 972 23.14 42.84 12.74
N ASP A 973 23.82 41.70 12.59
CA ASP A 973 23.91 40.69 13.64
C ASP A 973 24.78 41.20 14.81
N ALA A 974 24.19 41.26 16.01
CA ALA A 974 24.86 41.68 17.23
C ALA A 974 25.54 40.53 18.01
N GLY A 975 25.33 39.28 17.59
CA GLY A 975 25.70 38.04 18.27
C GLY A 975 26.48 37.03 17.41
N ALA A 976 26.40 35.76 17.79
CA ALA A 976 26.97 34.61 17.07
C ALA A 976 25.91 33.50 16.88
N ASP A 977 24.68 33.95 16.79
CA ASP A 977 23.39 33.31 16.70
C ASP A 977 22.74 34.08 15.57
N GLY A 978 22.50 33.45 14.42
CA GLY A 978 22.19 34.18 13.19
C GLY A 978 20.99 35.12 13.31
N VAL A 979 20.86 36.05 12.36
CA VAL A 979 19.73 37.00 12.33
C VAL A 979 18.39 36.24 12.28
N ILE A 980 18.35 35.14 11.53
CA ILE A 980 17.24 34.18 11.55
C ILE A 980 17.78 32.84 12.04
N ILE A 981 17.10 32.25 13.02
CA ILE A 981 17.50 31.03 13.73
C ILE A 981 16.41 29.98 13.53
N ILE A 982 16.78 28.84 12.98
CA ILE A 982 15.89 27.68 12.91
C ILE A 982 15.86 27.00 14.27
N GLY A 983 14.66 26.73 14.79
CA GLY A 983 14.45 26.26 16.16
C GLY A 983 13.74 24.92 16.31
N THR A 984 13.36 24.26 15.22
CA THR A 984 12.68 22.96 15.20
C THR A 984 12.89 22.25 13.86
N ASP A 985 12.67 20.94 13.83
CA ASP A 985 12.59 20.11 12.63
C ASP A 985 11.27 20.34 11.86
N ASP A 986 11.20 19.88 10.61
CA ASP A 986 9.98 19.86 9.78
C ASP A 986 9.37 21.26 9.55
N VAL A 987 10.20 22.24 9.18
CA VAL A 987 9.73 23.62 8.93
C VAL A 987 10.22 24.21 7.62
N VAL A 988 9.34 25.01 7.01
CA VAL A 988 9.61 25.78 5.80
C VAL A 988 9.79 27.26 6.15
N LEU A 989 10.97 27.79 5.88
CA LEU A 989 11.24 29.23 5.81
C LEU A 989 11.19 29.70 4.35
N ASP A 990 10.07 30.33 3.98
CA ASP A 990 9.96 31.04 2.71
C ASP A 990 10.32 32.51 2.91
N CYS A 991 11.49 32.91 2.40
CA CYS A 991 11.94 34.30 2.49
C CYS A 991 11.16 35.23 1.55
N ASN A 992 10.38 34.70 0.61
CA ASN A 992 9.42 35.45 -0.21
C ASN A 992 10.00 36.74 -0.86
N GLY A 993 11.21 36.65 -1.41
CA GLY A 993 11.92 37.77 -2.04
C GLY A 993 12.54 38.80 -1.08
N ALA A 994 12.48 38.57 0.24
CA ALA A 994 13.11 39.44 1.24
C ALA A 994 14.62 39.52 1.05
N THR A 995 15.16 40.73 1.16
CA THR A 995 16.59 41.00 1.18
C THR A 995 17.05 41.27 2.60
N ILE A 996 17.83 40.34 3.14
CA ILE A 996 18.40 40.38 4.48
C ILE A 996 19.85 40.87 4.33
N ASN A 997 20.09 42.12 4.73
CA ASN A 997 21.35 42.81 4.50
C ASN A 997 22.10 43.09 5.81
N GLY A 998 23.26 42.48 5.97
CA GLY A 998 24.14 42.63 7.13
C GLY A 998 25.22 43.71 6.98
N THR A 999 26.24 43.64 7.84
CA THR A 999 27.36 44.61 7.89
C THR A 999 28.76 44.00 7.62
N GLY A 1000 28.80 42.72 7.26
CA GLY A 1000 30.00 41.93 6.97
C GLY A 1000 30.45 41.00 8.12
N SER A 1001 29.70 40.96 9.21
CA SER A 1001 29.89 40.09 10.38
C SER A 1001 28.61 39.32 10.72
N GLY A 1002 28.74 38.22 11.47
CA GLY A 1002 27.58 37.43 11.92
C GLY A 1002 27.04 36.43 10.91
N TYR A 1003 25.90 35.80 11.20
CA TYR A 1003 25.25 34.81 10.34
C TYR A 1003 23.90 35.33 9.85
N GLY A 1004 23.57 35.11 8.57
CA GLY A 1004 22.27 35.51 8.02
C GLY A 1004 21.15 34.59 8.49
N ILE A 1005 21.11 33.37 7.96
CA ILE A 1005 20.20 32.30 8.37
C ILE A 1005 21.01 31.15 8.97
N TYR A 1006 20.65 30.70 10.16
CA TYR A 1006 21.41 29.74 10.95
C TYR A 1006 20.54 28.56 11.41
N ASN A 1007 20.90 27.35 11.00
CA ASN A 1007 20.36 26.10 11.51
C ASN A 1007 21.43 25.36 12.32
N TYR A 1008 21.08 24.93 13.53
CA TYR A 1008 21.96 24.25 14.47
C TYR A 1008 21.43 22.85 14.81
N GLY A 1009 21.49 21.94 13.83
CA GLY A 1009 21.21 20.52 14.03
C GLY A 1009 19.74 20.14 13.96
N PHE A 1010 18.93 20.90 13.21
CA PHE A 1010 17.56 20.54 12.89
C PHE A 1010 17.46 20.00 11.46
N ASP A 1011 16.58 19.02 11.26
CA ASP A 1011 16.43 18.21 10.07
C ASP A 1011 15.09 18.50 9.36
N ASN A 1012 14.97 18.11 8.09
CA ASN A 1012 13.80 18.36 7.23
C ASN A 1012 13.41 19.85 7.10
N VAL A 1013 14.37 20.76 7.26
CA VAL A 1013 14.15 22.21 7.14
C VAL A 1013 14.28 22.63 5.68
N THR A 1014 13.32 23.40 5.18
CA THR A 1014 13.40 24.02 3.85
C THR A 1014 13.63 25.53 3.94
N VAL A 1015 14.71 26.05 3.35
CA VAL A 1015 14.98 27.50 3.23
C VAL A 1015 14.91 27.93 1.77
N LYS A 1016 13.96 28.79 1.41
CA LYS A 1016 13.72 29.18 0.02
C LYS A 1016 13.46 30.67 -0.25
N ASN A 1017 13.69 31.07 -1.50
CA ASN A 1017 13.30 32.35 -2.11
C ASN A 1017 13.87 33.63 -1.44
N GLY A 1018 15.04 33.57 -0.80
CA GLY A 1018 15.63 34.71 -0.07
C GLY A 1018 16.86 35.36 -0.72
N ASN A 1019 17.08 36.64 -0.45
CA ASN A 1019 18.30 37.36 -0.81
C ASN A 1019 19.13 37.67 0.45
N VAL A 1020 20.19 36.90 0.74
CA VAL A 1020 20.99 37.07 1.97
C VAL A 1020 22.38 37.60 1.66
N MET A 1021 22.72 38.78 2.18
CA MET A 1021 23.94 39.48 1.81
C MET A 1021 24.65 40.22 2.94
N ASN A 1022 25.96 40.42 2.79
CA ASN A 1022 26.82 41.14 3.74
C ASN A 1022 26.85 40.51 5.15
N TYR A 1023 26.94 39.19 5.28
CA TYR A 1023 27.22 38.49 6.55
C TYR A 1023 28.58 37.80 6.51
N ARG A 1024 29.01 37.17 7.62
CA ARG A 1024 30.14 36.25 7.61
C ARG A 1024 29.79 34.98 6.85
N TYR A 1025 28.62 34.44 7.12
CA TYR A 1025 27.99 33.35 6.36
C TYR A 1025 26.56 33.75 6.02
N GLY A 1026 26.16 33.57 4.76
CA GLY A 1026 24.79 33.88 4.32
C GLY A 1026 23.79 32.90 4.94
N ILE A 1027 23.85 31.64 4.54
CA ILE A 1027 23.06 30.54 5.11
C ILE A 1027 24.04 29.50 5.67
N GLN A 1028 23.83 29.05 6.90
CA GLN A 1028 24.71 28.07 7.54
C GLN A 1028 23.90 26.94 8.17
N MET A 1029 24.23 25.70 7.80
CA MET A 1029 23.76 24.47 8.43
C MET A 1029 24.91 23.85 9.22
N ARG A 1030 24.70 23.57 10.51
CA ARG A 1030 25.77 23.18 11.42
C ARG A 1030 25.33 22.13 12.44
N THR A 1031 26.24 21.21 12.78
CA THR A 1031 26.09 20.26 13.90
C THR A 1031 25.02 19.18 13.64
N TYR A 1032 25.24 18.35 12.62
CA TYR A 1032 24.34 17.26 12.24
C TYR A 1032 22.94 17.76 11.86
N ALA A 1033 22.90 18.82 11.05
CA ALA A 1033 21.67 19.28 10.42
C ALA A 1033 21.55 18.56 9.07
N ASP A 1034 20.88 17.43 9.07
CA ASP A 1034 20.81 16.49 7.97
C ASP A 1034 19.44 16.54 7.27
N HIS A 1035 19.32 16.03 6.04
CA HIS A 1035 18.03 15.99 5.29
C HIS A 1035 17.35 17.36 5.01
N ASN A 1036 18.10 18.47 5.03
CA ASN A 1036 17.54 19.80 4.77
C ASN A 1036 17.57 20.19 3.29
N VAL A 1037 16.68 21.10 2.90
CA VAL A 1037 16.57 21.64 1.53
C VAL A 1037 16.87 23.14 1.51
N ILE A 1038 17.84 23.56 0.69
CA ILE A 1038 18.16 24.97 0.43
C ILE A 1038 17.91 25.24 -1.05
N CYS A 1039 16.91 26.06 -1.38
CA CYS A 1039 16.58 26.28 -2.80
C CYS A 1039 16.17 27.71 -3.19
N ASN A 1040 16.47 28.11 -4.43
CA ASN A 1040 16.06 29.41 -5.00
C ASN A 1040 16.53 30.65 -4.21
N ASN A 1041 17.65 30.57 -3.48
CA ASN A 1041 18.19 31.72 -2.73
C ASN A 1041 19.31 32.44 -3.49
N THR A 1042 19.41 33.76 -3.33
CA THR A 1042 20.55 34.57 -3.80
C THR A 1042 21.41 34.99 -2.61
N VAL A 1043 22.61 34.44 -2.50
CA VAL A 1043 23.51 34.61 -1.35
C VAL A 1043 24.82 35.25 -1.79
N THR A 1044 25.00 36.54 -1.50
CA THR A 1044 26.05 37.36 -2.12
C THR A 1044 26.76 38.31 -1.15
N LEU A 1045 27.98 38.75 -1.49
CA LEU A 1045 28.75 39.72 -0.70
C LEU A 1045 29.04 39.29 0.76
N ASN A 1046 29.04 38.00 1.06
CA ASN A 1046 29.39 37.47 2.38
C ASN A 1046 30.90 37.28 2.53
N THR A 1047 31.43 37.45 3.74
CA THR A 1047 32.90 37.53 3.96
C THR A 1047 33.60 36.18 4.04
N ILE A 1048 32.90 35.07 4.34
CA ILE A 1048 33.45 33.71 4.32
C ILE A 1048 32.72 32.80 3.34
N ALA A 1049 31.41 32.56 3.48
CA ALA A 1049 30.67 31.75 2.52
C ALA A 1049 29.26 32.27 2.27
N GLY A 1050 28.73 32.03 1.06
CA GLY A 1050 27.32 32.23 0.76
C GLY A 1050 26.46 31.19 1.46
N ILE A 1051 26.74 29.90 1.24
CA ILE A 1051 26.15 28.76 1.95
C ILE A 1051 27.28 27.95 2.59
N GLU A 1052 27.18 27.63 3.88
CA GLU A 1052 28.09 26.69 4.56
C GLU A 1052 27.31 25.50 5.10
N LEU A 1053 27.77 24.30 4.78
CA LEU A 1053 27.42 23.07 5.48
C LEU A 1053 28.63 22.68 6.33
N PHE A 1054 28.42 22.43 7.63
CA PHE A 1054 29.48 22.04 8.56
C PHE A 1054 29.03 20.85 9.41
N ALA A 1055 29.63 19.69 9.17
CA ALA A 1055 29.21 18.42 9.78
C ALA A 1055 27.71 18.17 9.59
N ALA A 1056 27.24 18.31 8.35
CA ALA A 1056 25.85 18.21 7.93
C ALA A 1056 25.79 17.36 6.64
N SER A 1057 25.14 16.20 6.68
CA SER A 1057 25.07 15.19 5.62
C SER A 1057 23.64 15.07 5.05
N TYR A 1058 23.46 14.45 3.88
CA TYR A 1058 22.12 14.21 3.30
C TYR A 1058 21.28 15.46 2.96
N ASN A 1059 21.87 16.64 2.82
CA ASN A 1059 21.13 17.85 2.46
C ASN A 1059 21.05 18.05 0.94
N MET A 1060 19.98 18.70 0.47
CA MET A 1060 19.77 19.10 -0.92
C MET A 1060 19.96 20.61 -1.10
N ILE A 1061 20.85 21.01 -2.00
CA ILE A 1061 21.06 22.40 -2.43
C ILE A 1061 20.64 22.49 -3.90
N ALA A 1062 19.63 23.29 -4.24
CA ALA A 1062 19.14 23.38 -5.62
C ALA A 1062 18.85 24.82 -6.05
N ASN A 1063 19.21 25.19 -7.28
CA ASN A 1063 18.81 26.48 -7.89
C ASN A 1063 19.21 27.75 -7.10
N ASN A 1064 20.30 27.72 -6.33
CA ASN A 1064 20.79 28.88 -5.59
C ASN A 1064 21.81 29.70 -6.41
N THR A 1065 21.78 31.03 -6.23
CA THR A 1065 22.77 31.97 -6.78
C THR A 1065 23.76 32.40 -5.70
N ALA A 1066 24.91 31.70 -5.59
CA ALA A 1066 25.95 31.98 -4.59
C ALA A 1066 27.16 32.71 -5.18
N SER A 1067 27.01 34.00 -5.51
CA SER A 1067 28.03 34.76 -6.25
C SER A 1067 28.61 35.94 -5.46
N SER A 1068 29.79 36.43 -5.85
CA SER A 1068 30.39 37.64 -5.30
C SER A 1068 30.63 37.61 -3.77
N ASN A 1069 30.83 36.44 -3.18
CA ASN A 1069 31.28 36.28 -1.79
C ASN A 1069 32.81 36.37 -1.72
N ASP A 1070 33.39 36.94 -0.66
CA ASP A 1070 34.84 37.17 -0.55
C ASP A 1070 35.62 35.85 -0.39
N GLY A 1071 35.01 34.84 0.25
CA GLY A 1071 35.55 33.49 0.37
C GLY A 1071 34.95 32.52 -0.65
N TRP A 1072 34.01 31.69 -0.21
CA TRP A 1072 33.39 30.63 -0.99
C TRP A 1072 31.94 30.97 -1.37
N GLY A 1073 31.46 30.46 -2.52
CA GLY A 1073 30.03 30.51 -2.85
C GLY A 1073 29.25 29.53 -1.98
N ILE A 1074 29.57 28.24 -2.14
CA ILE A 1074 29.11 27.13 -1.31
C ILE A 1074 30.34 26.50 -0.68
N TYR A 1075 30.32 26.23 0.62
CA TYR A 1075 31.43 25.69 1.39
C TYR A 1075 31.00 24.47 2.21
N LEU A 1076 31.73 23.37 2.04
CA LEU A 1076 31.41 22.04 2.56
C LEU A 1076 32.54 21.58 3.49
N VAL A 1077 32.23 21.23 4.74
CA VAL A 1077 33.25 20.91 5.76
C VAL A 1077 32.81 19.75 6.66
N MET A 1078 33.63 18.70 6.73
CA MET A 1078 33.46 17.54 7.64
C MET A 1078 32.13 16.78 7.46
N GLN A 1079 31.75 16.46 6.23
CA GLN A 1079 30.42 15.91 5.88
C GLN A 1079 30.47 14.91 4.73
N SER A 1080 29.37 14.17 4.50
CA SER A 1080 29.18 13.20 3.42
C SER A 1080 27.79 13.35 2.77
N ASP A 1081 27.58 12.77 1.59
CA ASP A 1081 26.24 12.47 1.03
C ASP A 1081 25.26 13.65 0.83
N ASN A 1082 25.75 14.86 0.55
CA ASN A 1082 24.91 16.00 0.20
C ASN A 1082 24.71 16.11 -1.33
N ASN A 1083 23.52 16.46 -1.78
CA ASN A 1083 23.16 16.65 -3.20
C ASN A 1083 23.14 18.16 -3.55
N ILE A 1084 23.96 18.63 -4.50
CA ILE A 1084 24.22 20.07 -4.77
C ILE A 1084 24.08 20.43 -6.25
#